data_AF-A0A7V5ARM7-F1
#
_entry.id   AF-A0A7V5ARM7-F1
#
_cell.length_a   1.000
_cell.length_b   1.000
_cell.length_c   1.000
_cell.angle_alpha   90.00
_cell.angle_beta   90.00
_cell.angle_gamma   90.00
#
_symmetry.space_group_name_H-M   'P 1'
#
loop_
_entity.id
_entity.type
_entity.pdbx_description
1 polymer ?
#
loop_
_entity_poly.entity_id
_entity_poly.type
_entity_poly.pdbx_seq_one_letter_code
_entity_poly.pdbx_strand_id
1 'polypeptide(L)'
;MARKSVLVFFACLALLLGCKFGVSTKSEKPEEMPKLPRPVGYDTAFLVKGDEVHGRLETMNEKEIEFFDVYGKKHKWQRSEVQRIEFQKLRAGFEAQKVQDLKDELLEEILKRKAKEEDYPNATYVVLYEKTQIKFDGEGFDVVTRYIAQVMQDAGRYSVGNRAIWYLSDRSEVEILWARTILPDGSIKHILDNAIEDGSVYPNLSDYNLLRKHKYALSEMSVGAVADVCTKVRFKKVSPLEPFYVEFLFGETEPILHKEVIVEYKTGAPVKTVLNRKPSPVVSYEKCEENNKTIERYVSSEIKALPRESDMPPLSEIVPSVVVCYSERDWSNLAKTYFEKLKTVLKADEGLIKKTTELTKDCATDEEKAKRLYRFLVCEKDYTEIGASQWRYEPHPAAISIQKSQLNGLDKVALFVAMLRASSIDAQFLLVRGRDRGRFVEEAVSLGAFEDGLVLCKLDGKETYVSLTTPEVPFGYIPGKLQGGTALVVDPTGATKPLITVPILSAKEEMFERTVEASIEADGLFKAKVKLTVTGSKEAVWRKKAVLKPEELQRDMIKFVKGVDTRAVLDDMRLSNLGDPTKPLEIEYAYHIPDWALKAGEKLLVFKLPEINYSADEIETEERASPIWWNTRSLIRNRYAVSVPENFTIRYVSTEEFKMEDSASGLSYNGTFKTENGKIVFEDEAVRNSLSLEPLKYPAYVAMLSTRAKVAQEWIIVESK
;
A
#
# COMPACT_ATOMS: atom_id res chain seq x y z
N MET A 1 22.05 -39.30 -54.17
CA MET A 1 23.38 -39.44 -53.54
C MET A 1 23.20 -39.72 -52.05
N ALA A 2 24.27 -40.05 -51.30
CA ALA A 2 24.20 -40.44 -49.88
C ALA A 2 23.62 -39.31 -48.99
N ARG A 3 22.90 -39.54 -47.87
CA ARG A 3 22.54 -40.75 -47.09
C ARG A 3 23.65 -41.43 -46.26
N LYS A 4 23.90 -40.90 -45.05
CA LYS A 4 24.38 -41.58 -43.81
C LYS A 4 23.68 -40.88 -42.63
N SER A 5 22.93 -41.58 -41.74
CA SER A 5 23.37 -42.25 -40.49
C SER A 5 23.52 -41.25 -39.32
N VAL A 6 23.22 -41.54 -38.04
CA VAL A 6 23.00 -42.81 -37.31
C VAL A 6 21.70 -42.75 -36.46
N LEU A 7 21.17 -43.92 -36.06
CA LEU A 7 19.91 -44.14 -35.35
C LEU A 7 20.10 -44.93 -34.04
N VAL A 8 19.50 -44.43 -32.94
CA VAL A 8 19.16 -45.10 -31.65
C VAL A 8 17.99 -44.28 -31.07
N PHE A 9 16.80 -44.74 -30.62
CA PHE A 9 16.12 -46.03 -30.36
C PHE A 9 16.19 -46.64 -28.93
N PHE A 10 15.08 -46.44 -28.18
CA PHE A 10 14.56 -47.19 -27.02
C PHE A 10 15.27 -47.07 -25.64
N ALA A 11 14.60 -47.30 -24.50
CA ALA A 11 13.28 -47.93 -24.31
C ALA A 11 12.30 -47.23 -23.35
N CYS A 12 11.02 -47.23 -23.71
CA CYS A 12 9.91 -47.26 -22.75
C CYS A 12 9.36 -48.69 -22.72
N LEU A 13 9.08 -49.24 -21.53
CA LEU A 13 8.12 -50.33 -21.38
C LEU A 13 7.45 -50.25 -20.00
N ALA A 14 6.17 -50.59 -19.92
CA ALA A 14 5.37 -50.48 -18.72
C ALA A 14 5.55 -51.68 -17.78
N LEU A 15 5.31 -51.47 -16.49
CA LEU A 15 4.94 -52.53 -15.55
C LEU A 15 3.63 -52.16 -14.83
N LEU A 16 2.54 -52.77 -15.29
CA LEU A 16 1.23 -52.71 -14.65
C LEU A 16 1.21 -53.65 -13.44
N LEU A 17 0.99 -53.13 -12.23
CA LEU A 17 0.56 -53.91 -11.08
C LEU A 17 -0.66 -53.23 -10.44
N GLY A 18 -1.85 -53.79 -10.68
CA GLY A 18 -3.11 -53.20 -10.26
C GLY A 18 -3.48 -53.56 -8.82
N CYS A 19 -3.72 -52.55 -7.98
CA CYS A 19 -4.43 -52.73 -6.72
C CYS A 19 -5.93 -52.45 -6.92
N LYS A 20 -6.77 -53.45 -6.65
CA LYS A 20 -8.24 -53.29 -6.66
C LYS A 20 -8.68 -52.54 -5.40
N PHE A 21 -9.01 -51.26 -5.52
CA PHE A 21 -9.71 -50.53 -4.45
C PHE A 21 -11.18 -50.95 -4.42
N GLY A 22 -11.49 -51.92 -3.55
CA GLY A 22 -12.87 -52.27 -3.22
C GLY A 22 -13.51 -51.17 -2.37
N VAL A 23 -14.61 -50.58 -2.85
CA VAL A 23 -15.34 -49.55 -2.11
C VAL A 23 -16.10 -50.19 -0.94
N SER A 24 -15.60 -50.00 0.28
CA SER A 24 -16.29 -50.41 1.52
C SER A 24 -17.15 -49.26 2.02
N THR A 25 -18.46 -49.33 1.79
CA THR A 25 -19.44 -48.36 2.31
C THR A 25 -19.84 -48.70 3.74
N LYS A 26 -18.98 -48.34 4.70
CA LYS A 26 -19.38 -48.16 6.11
C LYS A 26 -19.18 -46.71 6.54
N SER A 27 -20.27 -46.07 6.94
CA SER A 27 -20.23 -44.80 7.66
C SER A 27 -19.91 -45.06 9.14
N GLU A 28 -18.66 -45.38 9.42
CA GLU A 28 -18.16 -45.35 10.80
C GLU A 28 -18.16 -43.88 11.27
N LYS A 29 -18.70 -43.65 12.47
CA LYS A 29 -18.55 -42.34 13.13
C LYS A 29 -17.05 -42.10 13.31
N PRO A 30 -16.56 -40.84 13.23
CA PRO A 30 -15.19 -40.58 13.60
C PRO A 30 -14.97 -41.06 15.04
N GLU A 31 -14.09 -42.04 15.22
CA GLU A 31 -13.56 -42.33 16.55
C GLU A 31 -12.88 -41.07 17.06
N GLU A 32 -13.20 -40.64 18.28
CA GLU A 32 -12.39 -39.62 18.94
C GLU A 32 -10.98 -40.20 19.07
N MET A 33 -10.01 -39.64 18.34
CA MET A 33 -8.61 -40.02 18.50
C MET A 33 -8.28 -39.99 19.99
N PRO A 34 -7.67 -41.05 20.55
CA PRO A 34 -7.35 -41.07 21.97
C PRO A 34 -6.51 -39.84 22.29
N LYS A 35 -6.98 -39.01 23.22
CA LYS A 35 -6.29 -37.78 23.63
C LYS A 35 -4.91 -38.17 24.13
N LEU A 36 -3.91 -38.01 23.27
CA LEU A 36 -2.51 -38.28 23.61
C LEU A 36 -2.19 -37.54 24.92
N PRO A 37 -1.63 -38.22 25.93
CA PRO A 37 -1.25 -37.56 27.16
C PRO A 37 -0.29 -36.43 26.79
N ARG A 38 -0.58 -35.20 27.25
CA ARG A 38 0.24 -34.04 26.89
C ARG A 38 1.72 -34.35 27.15
N PRO A 39 2.66 -33.94 26.28
CA PRO A 39 4.08 -33.99 26.60
C PRO A 39 4.39 -33.16 27.86
N VAL A 40 5.42 -33.55 28.60
CA VAL A 40 5.95 -32.72 29.69
C VAL A 40 6.87 -31.65 29.09
N GLY A 41 6.52 -30.38 29.30
CA GLY A 41 7.26 -29.21 28.82
C GLY A 41 6.43 -28.17 28.03
N TYR A 42 5.14 -28.43 27.81
CA TYR A 42 4.27 -27.65 26.92
C TYR A 42 3.22 -26.79 27.63
N ASP A 43 2.90 -27.09 28.88
CA ASP A 43 2.18 -26.14 29.73
C ASP A 43 3.22 -25.28 30.46
N THR A 44 2.88 -24.05 30.84
CA THR A 44 3.76 -23.18 31.64
C THR A 44 2.99 -22.61 32.82
N ALA A 45 3.44 -22.94 34.03
CA ALA A 45 2.88 -22.41 35.26
C ALA A 45 3.64 -21.13 35.67
N PHE A 46 2.90 -20.05 35.89
CA PHE A 46 3.42 -18.77 36.38
C PHE A 46 3.05 -18.66 37.87
N LEU A 47 4.05 -18.59 38.75
CA LEU A 47 3.83 -18.48 40.19
C LEU A 47 3.68 -17.01 40.61
N VAL A 48 2.90 -16.76 41.66
CA VAL A 48 2.68 -15.41 42.24
C VAL A 48 3.99 -14.79 42.77
N LYS A 49 5.02 -15.61 42.99
CA LYS A 49 6.39 -15.20 43.37
C LYS A 49 7.24 -14.71 42.19
N GLY A 50 6.77 -14.88 40.96
CA GLY A 50 7.47 -14.50 39.72
C GLY A 50 8.17 -15.65 38.98
N ASP A 51 8.17 -16.87 39.55
CA ASP A 51 8.78 -18.04 38.90
C ASP A 51 7.96 -18.54 37.70
N GLU A 52 8.62 -18.85 36.59
CA GLU A 52 8.04 -19.55 35.44
C GLU A 52 8.52 -21.00 35.41
N VAL A 53 7.59 -21.96 35.30
CA VAL A 53 7.89 -23.40 35.28
C VAL A 53 7.26 -24.04 34.05
N HIS A 54 8.08 -24.38 33.05
CA HIS A 54 7.67 -25.15 31.88
C HIS A 54 7.51 -26.64 32.24
N GLY A 55 6.46 -27.28 31.73
CA GLY A 55 6.07 -28.60 32.20
C GLY A 55 4.70 -29.08 31.70
N ARG A 56 3.92 -29.71 32.58
CA ARG A 56 2.57 -30.22 32.29
C ARG A 56 1.70 -30.19 33.54
N LEU A 57 0.45 -29.74 33.38
CA LEU A 57 -0.57 -29.86 34.41
C LEU A 57 -1.09 -31.30 34.50
N GLU A 58 -0.98 -31.93 35.67
CA GLU A 58 -1.61 -33.22 35.95
C GLU A 58 -3.04 -33.04 36.46
N THR A 59 -3.18 -32.27 37.54
CA THR A 59 -4.46 -32.05 38.21
C THR A 59 -4.54 -30.62 38.74
N MET A 60 -5.74 -30.04 38.69
CA MET A 60 -6.09 -28.77 39.32
C MET A 60 -7.42 -28.95 40.03
N ASN A 61 -7.48 -28.53 41.30
CA ASN A 61 -8.71 -28.42 42.07
C ASN A 61 -8.74 -27.05 42.78
N GLU A 62 -9.76 -26.81 43.60
CA GLU A 62 -9.96 -25.54 44.30
C GLU A 62 -8.83 -25.19 45.29
N LYS A 63 -8.05 -26.18 45.73
CA LYS A 63 -7.02 -26.04 46.78
C LYS A 63 -5.60 -26.25 46.26
N GLU A 64 -5.38 -27.23 45.38
CA GLU A 64 -4.04 -27.62 44.89
C GLU A 64 -3.96 -27.67 43.36
N ILE A 65 -2.75 -27.41 42.88
CA ILE A 65 -2.29 -27.69 41.51
C ILE A 65 -1.12 -28.68 41.58
N GLU A 66 -1.16 -29.72 40.76
CA GLU A 66 -0.08 -30.68 40.57
C GLU A 66 0.50 -30.57 39.16
N PHE A 67 1.82 -30.36 39.06
CA PHE A 67 2.47 -30.02 37.81
C PHE A 67 3.84 -30.72 37.70
N PHE A 68 4.14 -31.41 36.60
CA PHE A 68 5.50 -31.92 36.36
C PHE A 68 6.30 -30.91 35.55
N ASP A 69 7.52 -30.56 35.97
CA ASP A 69 8.43 -29.77 35.14
C ASP A 69 9.13 -30.62 34.05
N VAL A 70 9.82 -29.95 33.12
CA VAL A 70 10.64 -30.56 32.05
C VAL A 70 11.69 -31.60 32.53
N TYR A 71 12.04 -31.62 33.82
CA TYR A 71 12.97 -32.59 34.41
C TYR A 71 12.27 -33.79 35.06
N GLY A 72 10.93 -33.87 34.95
CA GLY A 72 10.13 -34.92 35.56
C GLY A 72 9.92 -34.77 37.06
N LYS A 73 10.24 -33.61 37.65
CA LYS A 73 9.96 -33.33 39.07
C LYS A 73 8.49 -32.90 39.22
N LYS A 74 7.76 -33.59 40.09
CA LYS A 74 6.41 -33.20 40.48
C LYS A 74 6.45 -32.05 41.47
N HIS A 75 5.79 -30.95 41.13
CA HIS A 75 5.48 -29.83 42.01
C HIS A 75 4.05 -29.97 42.53
N LYS A 76 3.84 -29.49 43.77
CA LYS A 76 2.54 -29.24 44.38
C LYS A 76 2.53 -27.79 44.84
N TRP A 77 1.55 -27.03 44.40
CA TRP A 77 1.35 -25.64 44.81
C TRP A 77 -0.07 -25.45 45.33
N GLN A 78 -0.27 -24.55 46.29
CA GLN A 78 -1.63 -24.12 46.59
C GLN A 78 -2.20 -23.34 45.40
N ARG A 79 -3.52 -23.39 45.20
CA ARG A 79 -4.18 -22.66 44.10
C ARG A 79 -3.91 -21.15 44.15
N SER A 80 -3.65 -20.61 45.34
CA SER A 80 -3.24 -19.21 45.60
C SER A 80 -1.79 -18.89 45.23
N GLU A 81 -0.91 -19.87 45.05
CA GLU A 81 0.49 -19.65 44.66
C GLU A 81 0.71 -19.62 43.15
N VAL A 82 -0.24 -20.13 42.35
CA VAL A 82 -0.18 -20.13 40.89
C VAL A 82 -1.05 -19.00 40.33
N GLN A 83 -0.42 -18.01 39.70
CA GLN A 83 -1.11 -16.87 39.08
C GLN A 83 -1.95 -17.36 37.90
N ARG A 84 -1.33 -18.12 36.99
CA ARG A 84 -1.94 -18.65 35.76
C ARG A 84 -1.18 -19.89 35.26
N ILE A 85 -1.84 -20.69 34.45
CA ILE A 85 -1.21 -21.74 33.64
C ILE A 85 -1.53 -21.44 32.18
N GLU A 86 -0.50 -21.27 31.36
CA GLU A 86 -0.64 -21.20 29.91
C GLU A 86 -0.54 -22.62 29.34
N PHE A 87 -1.54 -23.02 28.56
CA PHE A 87 -1.63 -24.31 27.90
C PHE A 87 -1.25 -24.15 26.43
N GLN A 88 -0.19 -24.80 25.94
CA GLN A 88 0.12 -24.73 24.51
C GLN A 88 -0.73 -25.68 23.67
N LYS A 89 -1.05 -25.23 22.45
CA LYS A 89 -1.57 -26.06 21.35
C LYS A 89 -0.44 -26.91 20.79
N LEU A 90 -0.60 -28.23 20.87
CA LEU A 90 0.30 -29.18 20.21
C LEU A 90 0.17 -29.02 18.68
N ARG A 91 1.30 -28.79 18.01
CA ARG A 91 1.41 -28.53 16.56
C ARG A 91 2.07 -29.69 15.82
N ALA A 92 1.98 -29.73 14.49
CA ALA A 92 2.49 -30.85 13.71
C ALA A 92 4.01 -31.04 13.89
N GLY A 93 4.41 -32.19 14.45
CA GLY A 93 5.80 -32.52 14.76
C GLY A 93 6.35 -31.92 16.06
N PHE A 94 5.50 -31.53 17.03
CA PHE A 94 5.92 -30.90 18.29
C PHE A 94 7.04 -31.67 19.03
N GLU A 95 6.99 -33.01 19.08
CA GLU A 95 7.98 -33.82 19.82
C GLU A 95 9.42 -33.68 19.28
N ALA A 96 9.59 -33.31 18.01
CA ALA A 96 10.87 -33.22 17.33
C ALA A 96 11.83 -32.22 17.99
N GLN A 97 13.02 -32.67 18.36
CA GLN A 97 14.11 -31.81 18.84
C GLN A 97 15.15 -31.54 17.75
N LYS A 98 15.20 -32.39 16.71
CA LYS A 98 16.05 -32.26 15.53
C LYS A 98 15.26 -32.51 14.24
N VAL A 99 15.80 -32.03 13.12
CA VAL A 99 15.17 -32.13 11.78
C VAL A 99 14.77 -33.57 11.44
N GLN A 100 15.61 -34.57 11.76
CA GLN A 100 15.36 -35.97 11.43
C GLN A 100 14.12 -36.55 12.14
N ASP A 101 13.76 -36.02 13.31
CA ASP A 101 12.60 -36.48 14.09
C ASP A 101 11.28 -36.16 13.37
N LEU A 102 11.26 -35.10 12.52
CA LEU A 102 10.11 -34.65 11.75
C LEU A 102 9.71 -35.61 10.62
N LYS A 103 10.66 -36.38 10.09
CA LYS A 103 10.48 -37.28 8.91
C LYS A 103 9.94 -36.54 7.67
N ASP A 104 10.41 -35.31 7.48
CA ASP A 104 10.01 -34.40 6.40
C ASP A 104 11.09 -34.36 5.32
N GLU A 105 10.98 -35.27 4.34
CA GLU A 105 11.98 -35.46 3.28
C GLU A 105 12.24 -34.18 2.47
N LEU A 106 11.20 -33.37 2.26
CA LEU A 106 11.28 -32.09 1.56
C LEU A 106 12.10 -31.07 2.35
N LEU A 107 11.80 -30.92 3.65
CA LEU A 107 12.58 -30.05 4.54
C LEU A 107 14.04 -30.50 4.64
N GLU A 108 14.27 -31.80 4.71
CA GLU A 108 15.61 -32.38 4.67
C GLU A 108 16.36 -32.09 3.37
N GLU A 109 15.71 -32.18 2.21
CA GLU A 109 16.34 -31.84 0.91
C GLU A 109 16.67 -30.34 0.82
N ILE A 110 15.75 -29.48 1.26
CA ILE A 110 15.94 -28.03 1.32
C ILE A 110 17.12 -27.66 2.22
N LEU A 111 17.22 -28.27 3.41
CA LEU A 111 18.32 -28.00 4.35
C LEU A 111 19.68 -28.58 3.90
N LYS A 112 19.69 -29.52 2.95
CA LYS A 112 20.90 -29.97 2.23
C LYS A 112 21.32 -28.97 1.13
N ARG A 113 20.45 -28.02 0.75
CA ARG A 113 20.67 -26.92 -0.21
C ARG A 113 20.44 -25.54 0.43
N LYS A 114 20.92 -25.33 1.66
CA LYS A 114 20.95 -24.00 2.29
C LYS A 114 21.62 -22.98 1.37
N ALA A 115 21.08 -21.77 1.33
CA ALA A 115 21.69 -20.64 0.63
C ALA A 115 23.03 -20.27 1.29
N LYS A 116 23.99 -19.76 0.50
CA LYS A 116 25.28 -19.29 0.99
C LYS A 116 25.43 -17.79 0.77
N GLU A 117 26.35 -17.18 1.50
CA GLU A 117 26.59 -15.74 1.46
C GLU A 117 27.26 -15.33 0.14
N GLU A 118 28.13 -16.17 -0.42
CA GLU A 118 28.82 -15.92 -1.68
C GLU A 118 27.87 -15.96 -2.90
N ASP A 119 26.79 -16.73 -2.81
CA ASP A 119 25.76 -16.83 -3.85
C ASP A 119 24.77 -15.63 -3.80
N TYR A 120 24.60 -15.02 -2.61
CA TYR A 120 23.58 -13.99 -2.34
C TYR A 120 24.07 -12.84 -1.42
N PRO A 121 25.19 -12.15 -1.74
CA PRO A 121 25.88 -11.25 -0.81
C PRO A 121 25.06 -10.03 -0.34
N ASN A 122 24.06 -9.61 -1.14
CA ASN A 122 23.19 -8.47 -0.84
C ASN A 122 21.84 -8.86 -0.23
N ALA A 123 21.55 -10.16 -0.05
CA ALA A 123 20.28 -10.62 0.50
C ALA A 123 20.28 -10.57 2.03
N THR A 124 19.21 -10.07 2.65
CA THR A 124 19.07 -10.12 4.11
C THR A 124 18.55 -11.49 4.56
N TYR A 125 17.73 -12.12 3.72
CA TYR A 125 17.30 -13.52 3.84
C TYR A 125 17.03 -14.12 2.46
N VAL A 126 17.01 -15.46 2.37
CA VAL A 126 16.61 -16.17 1.14
C VAL A 126 15.40 -17.06 1.43
N VAL A 127 14.37 -16.96 0.60
CA VAL A 127 13.22 -17.87 0.64
C VAL A 127 13.60 -19.16 -0.07
N LEU A 128 13.91 -20.20 0.70
CA LEU A 128 14.32 -21.49 0.16
C LEU A 128 13.14 -22.21 -0.52
N TYR A 129 11.93 -22.04 0.01
CA TYR A 129 10.72 -22.69 -0.50
C TYR A 129 9.45 -21.97 -0.05
N GLU A 130 8.60 -21.58 -1.00
CA GLU A 130 7.24 -21.11 -0.72
C GLU A 130 6.23 -21.92 -1.53
N LYS A 131 5.27 -22.56 -0.85
CA LYS A 131 4.17 -23.29 -1.48
C LYS A 131 2.83 -22.86 -0.91
N THR A 132 1.92 -22.39 -1.77
CA THR A 132 0.52 -22.16 -1.40
C THR A 132 -0.39 -23.14 -2.12
N GLN A 133 -1.20 -23.87 -1.36
CA GLN A 133 -2.26 -24.74 -1.86
C GLN A 133 -3.62 -24.10 -1.55
N ILE A 134 -4.43 -23.91 -2.58
CA ILE A 134 -5.75 -23.28 -2.50
C ILE A 134 -6.77 -24.33 -2.90
N LYS A 135 -7.78 -24.56 -2.06
CA LYS A 135 -8.85 -25.52 -2.34
C LYS A 135 -10.21 -24.87 -2.16
N PHE A 136 -11.01 -24.83 -3.23
CA PHE A 136 -12.43 -24.49 -3.17
C PHE A 136 -13.27 -25.77 -3.01
N ASP A 137 -14.12 -25.81 -1.98
CA ASP A 137 -14.99 -26.98 -1.69
C ASP A 137 -16.43 -26.82 -2.20
N GLY A 138 -16.85 -25.61 -2.55
CA GLY A 138 -18.21 -25.28 -2.97
C GLY A 138 -18.82 -24.11 -2.18
N GLU A 139 -18.37 -23.90 -0.94
CA GLU A 139 -18.84 -22.82 -0.06
C GLU A 139 -17.73 -21.82 0.28
N GLY A 140 -16.48 -22.30 0.34
CA GLY A 140 -15.34 -21.51 0.79
C GLY A 140 -14.00 -22.03 0.29
N PHE A 141 -12.94 -21.31 0.68
CA PHE A 141 -11.57 -21.60 0.28
C PHE A 141 -10.74 -21.98 1.51
N ASP A 142 -10.05 -23.12 1.44
CA ASP A 142 -8.88 -23.40 2.27
C ASP A 142 -7.64 -22.87 1.54
N VAL A 143 -6.88 -21.97 2.17
CA VAL A 143 -5.56 -21.52 1.70
C VAL A 143 -4.52 -22.01 2.70
N VAL A 144 -3.64 -22.92 2.28
CA VAL A 144 -2.56 -23.48 3.10
C VAL A 144 -1.22 -23.07 2.51
N THR A 145 -0.43 -22.30 3.26
CA THR A 145 0.87 -21.79 2.81
C THR A 145 1.98 -22.34 3.70
N ARG A 146 2.92 -23.08 3.10
CA ARG A 146 4.22 -23.40 3.71
C ARG A 146 5.28 -22.42 3.21
N TYR A 147 6.03 -21.84 4.14
CA TYR A 147 7.12 -20.91 3.90
C TYR A 147 8.36 -21.37 4.66
N ILE A 148 9.46 -21.58 3.93
CA ILE A 148 10.77 -21.91 4.47
C ILE A 148 11.77 -20.85 4.00
N ALA A 149 12.42 -20.17 4.94
CA ALA A 149 13.40 -19.13 4.62
C ALA A 149 14.57 -19.09 5.60
N GLN A 150 15.75 -18.78 5.07
CA GLN A 150 17.02 -18.73 5.79
C GLN A 150 17.45 -17.27 6.01
N VAL A 151 17.82 -16.93 7.24
CA VAL A 151 18.43 -15.63 7.55
C VAL A 151 19.87 -15.62 7.06
N MET A 152 20.21 -14.66 6.20
CA MET A 152 21.57 -14.48 5.68
C MET A 152 22.33 -13.41 6.46
N GLN A 153 21.65 -12.32 6.83
CA GLN A 153 22.22 -11.20 7.58
C GLN A 153 21.35 -10.84 8.79
N ASP A 154 21.91 -10.09 9.75
CA ASP A 154 21.23 -9.74 11.00
C ASP A 154 19.87 -9.04 10.77
N ALA A 155 19.82 -8.13 9.79
CA ALA A 155 18.60 -7.42 9.37
C ALA A 155 17.46 -8.36 8.93
N GLY A 156 17.77 -9.55 8.38
CA GLY A 156 16.79 -10.53 7.93
C GLY A 156 16.08 -11.26 9.07
N ARG A 157 16.63 -11.26 10.30
CA ARG A 157 16.05 -11.97 11.46
C ARG A 157 14.61 -11.56 11.74
N TYR A 158 14.32 -10.26 11.66
CA TYR A 158 12.97 -9.75 11.92
C TYR A 158 11.99 -10.21 10.83
N SER A 159 12.32 -9.99 9.56
CA SER A 159 11.47 -10.32 8.40
C SER A 159 11.15 -11.82 8.27
N VAL A 160 12.10 -12.69 8.61
CA VAL A 160 11.90 -14.15 8.62
C VAL A 160 11.16 -14.61 9.88
N GLY A 161 11.55 -14.09 11.05
CA GLY A 161 11.07 -14.57 12.35
C GLY A 161 9.73 -13.98 12.81
N ASN A 162 9.37 -12.78 12.37
CA ASN A 162 8.19 -12.03 12.83
C ASN A 162 7.25 -11.80 11.64
N ARG A 163 6.13 -12.52 11.61
CA ARG A 163 5.15 -12.43 10.53
C ARG A 163 3.73 -12.29 11.07
N ALA A 164 2.82 -11.89 10.20
CA ALA A 164 1.41 -11.79 10.52
C ALA A 164 0.53 -12.19 9.34
N ILE A 165 -0.70 -12.58 9.65
CA ILE A 165 -1.76 -12.91 8.72
C ILE A 165 -2.95 -12.02 9.05
N TRP A 166 -3.42 -11.27 8.06
CA TRP A 166 -4.57 -10.38 8.19
C TRP A 166 -5.83 -11.10 7.67
N TYR A 167 -6.94 -10.99 8.40
CA TYR A 167 -8.17 -11.69 8.07
C TYR A 167 -9.42 -10.96 8.59
N LEU A 168 -10.57 -11.19 7.94
CA LEU A 168 -11.87 -10.68 8.39
C LEU A 168 -12.55 -11.70 9.30
N SER A 169 -12.79 -11.34 10.57
CA SER A 169 -13.21 -12.31 11.59
C SER A 169 -14.64 -12.83 11.47
N ASP A 170 -15.50 -12.21 10.65
CA ASP A 170 -16.86 -12.71 10.37
C ASP A 170 -16.92 -13.71 9.20
N ARG A 171 -15.82 -13.81 8.43
CA ARG A 171 -15.72 -14.55 7.16
C ARG A 171 -14.59 -15.58 7.17
N SER A 172 -13.54 -15.38 7.95
CA SER A 172 -12.31 -16.17 7.88
C SER A 172 -11.75 -16.53 9.26
N GLU A 173 -10.94 -17.59 9.30
CA GLU A 173 -10.19 -18.05 10.47
C GLU A 173 -8.76 -18.41 10.08
N VAL A 174 -7.81 -18.21 11.00
CA VAL A 174 -6.38 -18.48 10.81
C VAL A 174 -5.91 -19.56 11.77
N GLU A 175 -5.09 -20.49 11.28
CA GLU A 175 -4.47 -21.54 12.06
C GLU A 175 -2.98 -21.67 11.70
N ILE A 176 -2.10 -21.64 12.71
CA ILE A 176 -0.71 -22.05 12.57
C ILE A 176 -0.62 -23.57 12.81
N LEU A 177 -0.41 -24.33 11.72
CA LEU A 177 -0.31 -25.79 11.74
C LEU A 177 1.03 -26.25 12.35
N TRP A 178 2.11 -25.56 11.97
CA TRP A 178 3.40 -25.54 12.67
C TRP A 178 4.12 -24.23 12.37
N ALA A 179 4.95 -23.77 13.30
CA ALA A 179 5.95 -22.73 13.07
C ALA A 179 7.15 -23.05 13.96
N ARG A 180 8.36 -23.02 13.39
CA ARG A 180 9.59 -23.41 14.11
C ARG A 180 10.83 -22.76 13.52
N THR A 181 11.78 -22.47 14.40
CA THR A 181 13.16 -22.16 14.06
C THR A 181 13.96 -23.45 13.98
N ILE A 182 14.82 -23.56 12.97
CA ILE A 182 15.79 -24.63 12.80
C ILE A 182 17.17 -23.99 12.86
N LEU A 183 17.93 -24.28 13.91
CA LEU A 183 19.20 -23.65 14.19
C LEU A 183 20.33 -24.22 13.29
N PRO A 184 21.50 -23.56 13.21
CA PRO A 184 22.62 -24.02 12.38
C PRO A 184 23.12 -25.44 12.71
N ASP A 185 22.93 -25.91 13.95
CA ASP A 185 23.28 -27.26 14.41
C ASP A 185 22.22 -28.34 14.08
N GLY A 186 21.08 -27.95 13.50
CA GLY A 186 19.96 -28.83 13.17
C GLY A 186 18.99 -29.09 14.34
N SER A 187 19.15 -28.41 15.48
CA SER A 187 18.14 -28.42 16.55
C SER A 187 16.92 -27.55 16.20
N ILE A 188 15.77 -27.87 16.78
CA ILE A 188 14.48 -27.22 16.52
C ILE A 188 14.01 -26.45 17.76
N LYS A 189 13.49 -25.23 17.54
CA LYS A 189 12.70 -24.47 18.51
C LYS A 189 11.30 -24.23 17.93
N HIS A 190 10.30 -24.93 18.45
CA HIS A 190 8.89 -24.75 18.05
C HIS A 190 8.33 -23.46 18.64
N ILE A 191 7.31 -22.91 17.98
CA ILE A 191 6.58 -21.75 18.47
C ILE A 191 5.81 -22.05 19.76
N LEU A 192 5.92 -21.13 20.73
CA LEU A 192 5.15 -21.10 21.97
C LEU A 192 3.89 -20.25 21.77
N ASP A 193 2.78 -20.60 22.42
CA ASP A 193 1.51 -19.86 22.24
C ASP A 193 1.55 -18.42 22.77
N ASN A 194 2.41 -18.11 23.74
CA ASN A 194 2.64 -16.74 24.21
C ASN A 194 3.45 -15.87 23.23
N ALA A 195 4.04 -16.46 22.19
CA ALA A 195 4.65 -15.76 21.06
C ALA A 195 3.68 -15.55 19.88
N ILE A 196 2.38 -15.84 20.08
CA ILE A 196 1.29 -15.62 19.11
C ILE A 196 0.34 -14.55 19.66
N GLU A 197 0.03 -13.56 18.83
CA GLU A 197 -0.81 -12.41 19.16
C GLU A 197 -1.95 -12.32 18.15
N ASP A 198 -3.20 -12.55 18.58
CA ASP A 198 -4.38 -12.38 17.74
C ASP A 198 -5.18 -11.15 18.21
N GLY A 199 -5.04 -10.05 17.47
CA GLY A 199 -5.60 -8.75 17.81
C GLY A 199 -6.52 -8.18 16.73
N SER A 200 -7.39 -7.25 17.13
CA SER A 200 -8.01 -6.32 16.18
C SER A 200 -6.97 -5.34 15.65
N VAL A 201 -7.04 -4.97 14.37
CA VAL A 201 -6.27 -3.85 13.81
C VAL A 201 -6.88 -2.50 14.21
N TYR A 202 -8.19 -2.48 14.49
CA TYR A 202 -8.98 -1.26 14.74
C TYR A 202 -9.81 -1.36 16.04
N PRO A 203 -9.18 -1.62 17.21
CA PRO A 203 -9.91 -1.92 18.45
C PRO A 203 -10.81 -0.77 18.93
N ASN A 204 -10.45 0.47 18.61
CA ASN A 204 -11.17 1.68 19.03
C ASN A 204 -12.34 2.07 18.08
N LEU A 205 -12.53 1.36 16.95
CA LEU A 205 -13.50 1.69 15.92
C LEU A 205 -14.56 0.57 15.83
N SER A 206 -15.48 0.54 16.80
CA SER A 206 -16.43 -0.57 17.01
C SER A 206 -17.24 -0.97 15.77
N ASP A 207 -17.69 0.00 14.97
CA ASP A 207 -18.42 -0.23 13.71
C ASP A 207 -17.58 -0.92 12.63
N TYR A 208 -16.25 -0.72 12.64
CA TYR A 208 -15.32 -1.18 11.61
C TYR A 208 -14.36 -2.30 12.07
N ASN A 209 -14.57 -2.82 13.28
CA ASN A 209 -13.72 -3.80 13.96
C ASN A 209 -13.95 -5.24 13.42
N LEU A 210 -13.63 -5.47 12.14
CA LEU A 210 -13.62 -6.80 11.50
C LEU A 210 -12.23 -7.27 11.08
N LEU A 211 -11.31 -6.35 10.74
CA LEU A 211 -9.93 -6.71 10.40
C LEU A 211 -9.17 -7.14 11.66
N ARG A 212 -8.75 -8.40 11.68
CA ARG A 212 -7.87 -8.97 12.70
C ARG A 212 -6.50 -9.31 12.11
N LYS A 213 -5.51 -9.37 12.99
CA LYS A 213 -4.12 -9.68 12.68
C LYS A 213 -3.65 -10.79 13.61
N HIS A 214 -3.43 -11.97 13.03
CA HIS A 214 -2.83 -13.12 13.70
C HIS A 214 -1.32 -13.06 13.46
N LYS A 215 -0.59 -12.50 14.44
CA LYS A 215 0.86 -12.28 14.42
C LYS A 215 1.57 -13.39 15.19
N TYR A 216 2.78 -13.74 14.75
CA TYR A 216 3.66 -14.64 15.48
C TYR A 216 5.12 -14.20 15.44
N ALA A 217 5.87 -14.57 16.47
CA ALA A 217 7.31 -14.41 16.56
C ALA A 217 8.00 -15.77 16.81
N LEU A 218 9.04 -16.07 16.03
CA LEU A 218 9.89 -17.25 16.20
C LEU A 218 11.07 -16.93 17.12
N SER A 219 11.32 -17.83 18.08
CA SER A 219 12.44 -17.73 19.03
C SER A 219 13.78 -18.07 18.38
N GLU A 220 14.87 -17.52 18.93
CA GLU A 220 16.26 -17.87 18.59
C GLU A 220 16.69 -17.67 17.11
N MET A 221 15.91 -16.90 16.34
CA MET A 221 16.25 -16.53 14.97
C MET A 221 17.59 -15.79 14.91
N SER A 222 18.51 -16.37 14.15
CA SER A 222 19.93 -16.01 14.06
C SER A 222 20.45 -16.24 12.64
N VAL A 223 21.63 -15.69 12.30
CA VAL A 223 22.24 -15.89 10.98
C VAL A 223 22.48 -17.40 10.74
N GLY A 224 22.10 -17.89 9.55
CA GLY A 224 22.14 -19.31 9.20
C GLY A 224 21.01 -20.17 9.76
N ALA A 225 20.15 -19.62 10.63
CA ALA A 225 18.92 -20.26 11.08
C ALA A 225 17.83 -20.18 9.99
N VAL A 226 16.95 -21.17 9.98
CA VAL A 226 15.88 -21.33 9.00
C VAL A 226 14.53 -21.38 9.71
N ALA A 227 13.58 -20.55 9.29
CA ALA A 227 12.19 -20.71 9.69
C ALA A 227 11.53 -21.77 8.79
N ASP A 228 10.77 -22.69 9.38
CA ASP A 228 9.81 -23.55 8.68
C ASP A 228 8.43 -23.34 9.29
N VAL A 229 7.53 -22.74 8.50
CA VAL A 229 6.20 -22.36 8.96
C VAL A 229 5.16 -22.84 7.95
N CYS A 230 4.06 -23.41 8.46
CA CYS A 230 2.88 -23.70 7.67
C CYS A 230 1.63 -23.18 8.36
N THR A 231 0.85 -22.38 7.64
CA THR A 231 -0.40 -21.81 8.13
C THR A 231 -1.55 -22.13 7.19
N LYS A 232 -2.75 -22.22 7.76
CA LYS A 232 -4.01 -22.36 7.07
C LYS A 232 -4.86 -21.13 7.33
N VAL A 233 -5.45 -20.58 6.27
CA VAL A 233 -6.54 -19.60 6.35
C VAL A 233 -7.78 -20.23 5.73
N ARG A 234 -8.84 -20.35 6.53
CA ARG A 234 -10.16 -20.78 6.04
C ARG A 234 -10.98 -19.54 5.72
N PHE A 235 -11.47 -19.42 4.49
CA PHE A 235 -12.51 -18.47 4.09
C PHE A 235 -13.85 -19.23 4.06
N LYS A 236 -14.79 -18.88 4.95
CA LYS A 236 -16.03 -19.62 5.22
C LYS A 236 -17.27 -19.13 4.45
N LYS A 237 -17.26 -17.88 4.01
CA LYS A 237 -18.40 -17.23 3.33
C LYS A 237 -17.85 -16.52 2.11
N VAL A 238 -18.06 -17.08 0.94
CA VAL A 238 -17.55 -16.50 -0.31
C VAL A 238 -18.67 -16.37 -1.33
N SER A 239 -18.81 -15.17 -1.89
CA SER A 239 -19.86 -14.78 -2.83
C SER A 239 -19.39 -13.60 -3.69
N PRO A 240 -20.19 -13.11 -4.66
CA PRO A 240 -19.92 -11.86 -5.37
C PRO A 240 -19.80 -10.62 -4.46
N LEU A 241 -20.42 -10.64 -3.27
CA LEU A 241 -20.42 -9.54 -2.27
C LEU A 241 -19.53 -9.83 -1.05
N GLU A 242 -19.16 -11.10 -0.87
CA GLU A 242 -18.09 -11.57 0.02
C GLU A 242 -16.93 -12.14 -0.82
N PRO A 243 -16.19 -11.31 -1.59
CA PRO A 243 -15.24 -11.81 -2.58
C PRO A 243 -14.04 -12.49 -1.91
N PHE A 244 -13.63 -13.62 -2.49
CA PHE A 244 -12.27 -14.14 -2.34
C PHE A 244 -11.46 -13.64 -3.53
N TYR A 245 -10.37 -12.91 -3.28
CA TYR A 245 -9.42 -12.44 -4.28
C TYR A 245 -8.04 -12.39 -3.64
N VAL A 246 -7.07 -13.08 -4.23
CA VAL A 246 -5.66 -13.09 -3.80
C VAL A 246 -4.75 -13.01 -5.02
N GLU A 247 -3.61 -12.34 -4.88
CA GLU A 247 -2.61 -12.19 -5.94
C GLU A 247 -1.25 -12.68 -5.43
N PHE A 248 -0.64 -13.63 -6.13
CA PHE A 248 0.66 -14.21 -5.79
C PHE A 248 1.72 -13.69 -6.74
N LEU A 249 2.68 -12.94 -6.20
CA LEU A 249 3.82 -12.40 -6.94
C LEU A 249 4.92 -13.46 -7.08
N PHE A 250 5.43 -13.64 -8.29
CA PHE A 250 6.59 -14.48 -8.60
C PHE A 250 7.85 -13.61 -8.78
N GLY A 251 8.10 -12.72 -7.83
CA GLY A 251 9.27 -11.84 -7.79
C GLY A 251 9.17 -10.87 -6.61
N GLU A 252 10.27 -10.68 -5.90
CA GLU A 252 10.36 -9.93 -4.65
C GLU A 252 11.71 -9.22 -4.56
N THR A 253 11.90 -8.39 -3.54
CA THR A 253 13.18 -7.68 -3.27
C THR A 253 14.22 -8.51 -2.52
N GLU A 254 13.97 -9.81 -2.34
CA GLU A 254 14.86 -10.81 -1.72
C GLU A 254 14.75 -12.11 -2.53
N PRO A 255 15.77 -12.98 -2.60
CA PRO A 255 15.77 -14.13 -3.52
C PRO A 255 14.78 -15.24 -3.10
N ILE A 256 14.19 -15.92 -4.09
CA ILE A 256 13.28 -17.06 -3.86
C ILE A 256 13.72 -18.25 -4.73
N LEU A 257 14.24 -19.30 -4.10
CA LEU A 257 14.78 -20.47 -4.82
C LEU A 257 13.66 -21.32 -5.43
N HIS A 258 12.49 -21.38 -4.79
CA HIS A 258 11.32 -22.08 -5.31
C HIS A 258 10.01 -21.44 -4.82
N LYS A 259 9.09 -21.17 -5.75
CA LYS A 259 7.73 -20.71 -5.47
C LYS A 259 6.70 -21.52 -6.26
N GLU A 260 5.74 -22.10 -5.56
CA GLU A 260 4.65 -22.91 -6.13
C GLU A 260 3.27 -22.43 -5.63
N VAL A 261 2.33 -22.27 -6.56
CA VAL A 261 0.91 -22.04 -6.26
C VAL A 261 0.10 -23.15 -6.92
N ILE A 262 -0.71 -23.88 -6.14
CA ILE A 262 -1.62 -24.92 -6.64
C ILE A 262 -3.06 -24.50 -6.30
N VAL A 263 -3.95 -24.54 -7.29
CA VAL A 263 -5.38 -24.25 -7.13
C VAL A 263 -6.19 -25.50 -7.48
N GLU A 264 -6.97 -25.98 -6.52
CA GLU A 264 -7.82 -27.16 -6.59
C GLU A 264 -9.30 -26.76 -6.48
N TYR A 265 -10.12 -27.17 -7.44
CA TYR A 265 -11.56 -26.93 -7.42
C TYR A 265 -12.34 -27.96 -8.24
N LYS A 266 -13.65 -28.05 -8.01
CA LYS A 266 -14.54 -28.85 -8.86
C LYS A 266 -14.66 -28.20 -10.24
N THR A 267 -14.54 -28.97 -11.32
CA THR A 267 -14.63 -28.45 -12.69
C THR A 267 -15.99 -27.74 -12.90
N GLY A 268 -15.93 -26.52 -13.44
CA GLY A 268 -17.12 -25.66 -13.61
C GLY A 268 -17.57 -24.87 -12.36
N ALA A 269 -16.84 -24.93 -11.25
CA ALA A 269 -17.04 -24.01 -10.12
C ALA A 269 -16.66 -22.55 -10.49
N PRO A 270 -17.19 -21.52 -9.79
CA PRO A 270 -16.90 -20.09 -10.03
C PRO A 270 -15.51 -19.66 -9.53
N VAL A 271 -14.49 -20.48 -9.76
CA VAL A 271 -13.09 -20.20 -9.44
C VAL A 271 -12.38 -19.74 -10.71
N LYS A 272 -11.69 -18.60 -10.63
CA LYS A 272 -10.91 -18.06 -11.74
C LYS A 272 -9.47 -17.83 -11.31
N THR A 273 -8.57 -18.36 -12.13
CA THR A 273 -7.14 -18.10 -12.14
C THR A 273 -6.79 -17.17 -13.31
N VAL A 274 -5.80 -16.30 -13.11
CA VAL A 274 -5.23 -15.47 -14.19
C VAL A 274 -3.74 -15.29 -13.97
N LEU A 275 -2.92 -15.78 -14.91
CA LEU A 275 -1.47 -15.58 -14.93
C LEU A 275 -1.12 -14.32 -15.73
N ASN A 276 -0.82 -13.23 -15.02
CA ASN A 276 -0.23 -12.00 -15.56
C ASN A 276 1.23 -12.28 -15.96
N ARG A 277 1.46 -12.59 -17.24
CA ARG A 277 2.80 -12.92 -17.76
C ARG A 277 3.66 -11.65 -17.92
N LYS A 278 4.80 -11.61 -17.23
CA LYS A 278 5.94 -10.73 -17.49
C LYS A 278 7.11 -11.57 -18.04
N PRO A 279 8.12 -10.99 -18.72
CA PRO A 279 9.16 -11.77 -19.39
C PRO A 279 10.18 -12.44 -18.43
N SER A 280 10.28 -12.00 -17.18
CA SER A 280 11.18 -12.58 -16.18
C SER A 280 10.62 -12.40 -14.75
N PRO A 281 10.80 -13.38 -13.84
CA PRO A 281 11.19 -14.76 -14.15
C PRO A 281 10.12 -15.49 -14.97
N VAL A 282 10.44 -16.67 -15.49
CA VAL A 282 9.46 -17.51 -16.18
C VAL A 282 8.64 -18.28 -15.15
N VAL A 283 7.31 -18.16 -15.21
CA VAL A 283 6.38 -19.01 -14.46
C VAL A 283 5.91 -20.12 -15.39
N SER A 284 6.22 -21.37 -15.05
CA SER A 284 5.61 -22.53 -15.69
C SER A 284 4.16 -22.68 -15.24
N TYR A 285 3.32 -23.20 -16.12
CA TYR A 285 1.89 -23.37 -15.88
C TYR A 285 1.46 -24.74 -16.38
N GLU A 286 0.89 -25.53 -15.48
CA GLU A 286 0.34 -26.86 -15.73
C GLU A 286 -1.14 -26.85 -15.33
N LYS A 287 -1.98 -27.51 -16.14
CA LYS A 287 -3.40 -27.71 -15.84
C LYS A 287 -3.79 -29.16 -16.10
N CYS A 288 -4.48 -29.76 -15.13
CA CYS A 288 -5.04 -31.10 -15.18
C CYS A 288 -6.54 -31.03 -14.88
N GLU A 289 -7.36 -31.77 -15.63
CA GLU A 289 -8.79 -31.93 -15.36
C GLU A 289 -9.14 -33.43 -15.40
N GLU A 290 -9.37 -34.02 -14.23
CA GLU A 290 -9.64 -35.44 -14.04
C GLU A 290 -10.76 -35.61 -13.02
N ASN A 291 -11.63 -36.62 -13.19
CA ASN A 291 -12.65 -36.99 -12.18
C ASN A 291 -13.53 -35.81 -11.68
N ASN A 292 -13.89 -34.87 -12.57
CA ASN A 292 -14.65 -33.65 -12.26
C ASN A 292 -13.92 -32.67 -11.29
N LYS A 293 -12.59 -32.74 -11.27
CA LYS A 293 -11.68 -31.92 -10.48
C LYS A 293 -10.70 -31.22 -11.42
N THR A 294 -10.62 -29.90 -11.32
CA THR A 294 -9.60 -29.09 -11.98
C THR A 294 -8.47 -28.81 -10.98
N ILE A 295 -7.23 -29.03 -11.42
CA ILE A 295 -6.02 -28.66 -10.68
C ILE A 295 -5.17 -27.80 -11.62
N GLU A 296 -4.86 -26.59 -11.16
CA GLU A 296 -3.96 -25.66 -11.85
C GLU A 296 -2.74 -25.38 -10.99
N ARG A 297 -1.56 -25.36 -11.60
CA ARG A 297 -0.27 -25.32 -10.92
C ARG A 297 0.64 -24.32 -11.60
N TYR A 298 1.23 -23.44 -10.79
CA TYR A 298 2.14 -22.38 -11.22
C TYR A 298 3.43 -22.49 -10.44
N VAL A 299 4.57 -22.59 -11.13
CA VAL A 299 5.88 -22.78 -10.49
C VAL A 299 6.91 -21.82 -11.10
N SER A 300 7.78 -21.28 -10.25
CA SER A 300 9.05 -20.70 -10.71
C SER A 300 10.15 -21.02 -9.69
N SER A 301 11.39 -21.06 -10.15
CA SER A 301 12.58 -21.39 -9.35
C SER A 301 13.73 -20.44 -9.70
N GLU A 302 14.68 -20.30 -8.78
CA GLU A 302 15.83 -19.38 -8.91
C GLU A 302 15.43 -17.93 -9.25
N ILE A 303 14.37 -17.46 -8.58
CA ILE A 303 13.87 -16.09 -8.70
C ILE A 303 14.88 -15.15 -8.04
N LYS A 304 15.57 -14.35 -8.86
CA LYS A 304 16.49 -13.32 -8.39
C LYS A 304 15.75 -12.21 -7.64
N ALA A 305 16.38 -11.66 -6.62
CA ALA A 305 15.92 -10.43 -5.98
C ALA A 305 15.88 -9.27 -6.98
N LEU A 306 14.83 -8.46 -6.91
CA LEU A 306 14.80 -7.14 -7.52
C LEU A 306 15.59 -6.13 -6.66
N PRO A 307 16.30 -5.16 -7.28
CA PRO A 307 16.83 -4.03 -6.54
C PRO A 307 15.69 -3.20 -5.94
N ARG A 308 15.93 -2.60 -4.76
CA ARG A 308 15.08 -1.57 -4.20
C ARG A 308 15.58 -0.22 -4.73
N GLU A 309 14.73 0.48 -5.47
CA GLU A 309 15.01 1.80 -6.05
C GLU A 309 13.87 2.75 -5.62
N SER A 310 14.14 4.02 -5.31
CA SER A 310 13.09 4.97 -4.95
C SER A 310 12.06 5.10 -6.08
N ASP A 311 10.80 5.31 -5.72
CA ASP A 311 9.69 5.52 -6.67
C ASP A 311 9.51 4.38 -7.69
N MET A 312 9.96 3.15 -7.40
CA MET A 312 9.67 2.00 -8.26
C MET A 312 8.16 1.65 -8.29
N PRO A 313 7.61 1.09 -9.39
CA PRO A 313 6.23 0.64 -9.45
C PRO A 313 5.87 -0.42 -8.38
N PRO A 314 4.58 -0.57 -8.03
CA PRO A 314 4.11 -1.75 -7.32
C PRO A 314 4.55 -3.03 -8.03
N LEU A 315 5.03 -4.03 -7.28
CA LEU A 315 5.69 -5.21 -7.87
C LEU A 315 4.83 -5.94 -8.92
N SER A 316 3.50 -5.96 -8.78
CA SER A 316 2.54 -6.52 -9.77
C SER A 316 2.60 -5.89 -11.17
N GLU A 317 3.22 -4.70 -11.32
CA GLU A 317 3.50 -4.08 -12.63
C GLU A 317 4.80 -4.58 -13.27
N ILE A 318 5.74 -5.17 -12.53
CA ILE A 318 7.07 -5.53 -13.03
C ILE A 318 7.39 -7.04 -12.93
N VAL A 319 6.78 -7.77 -11.99
CA VAL A 319 6.94 -9.24 -11.85
C VAL A 319 5.70 -10.00 -12.36
N PRO A 320 5.83 -11.28 -12.75
CA PRO A 320 4.68 -12.10 -13.08
C PRO A 320 3.82 -12.32 -11.83
N SER A 321 2.49 -12.30 -11.98
CA SER A 321 1.58 -12.59 -10.88
C SER A 321 0.48 -13.58 -11.26
N VAL A 322 0.00 -14.35 -10.28
CA VAL A 322 -1.17 -15.21 -10.42
C VAL A 322 -2.28 -14.67 -9.52
N VAL A 323 -3.35 -14.16 -10.12
CA VAL A 323 -4.58 -13.85 -9.40
C VAL A 323 -5.40 -15.12 -9.29
N VAL A 324 -5.94 -15.39 -8.09
CA VAL A 324 -6.91 -16.45 -7.83
C VAL A 324 -8.10 -15.84 -7.11
N CYS A 325 -9.30 -16.03 -7.64
CA CYS A 325 -10.51 -15.42 -7.08
C CYS A 325 -11.76 -16.29 -7.23
N TYR A 326 -12.76 -16.00 -6.39
CA TYR A 326 -14.15 -16.28 -6.74
C TYR A 326 -14.57 -15.24 -7.78
N SER A 327 -15.03 -15.71 -8.94
CA SER A 327 -15.32 -14.88 -10.11
C SER A 327 -16.76 -15.04 -10.56
N GLU A 328 -17.39 -13.91 -10.82
CA GLU A 328 -18.61 -13.84 -11.61
C GLU A 328 -18.33 -14.08 -13.10
N ARG A 329 -19.40 -14.16 -13.90
CA ARG A 329 -19.31 -14.39 -15.35
C ARG A 329 -18.76 -13.19 -16.12
N ASP A 330 -19.20 -12.00 -15.75
CA ASP A 330 -18.91 -10.74 -16.43
C ASP A 330 -19.14 -9.55 -15.50
N TRP A 331 -18.47 -8.42 -15.81
CA TRP A 331 -18.52 -7.21 -15.00
C TRP A 331 -19.91 -6.56 -14.93
N SER A 332 -20.78 -6.78 -15.92
CA SER A 332 -22.14 -6.22 -15.93
C SER A 332 -23.05 -6.98 -14.96
N ASN A 333 -22.95 -8.31 -14.90
CA ASN A 333 -23.67 -9.12 -13.91
C ASN A 333 -23.20 -8.79 -12.48
N LEU A 334 -21.90 -8.62 -12.28
CA LEU A 334 -21.35 -8.22 -10.98
C LEU A 334 -21.79 -6.81 -10.56
N ALA A 335 -21.68 -5.81 -11.45
CA ALA A 335 -22.14 -4.45 -11.20
C ALA A 335 -23.64 -4.39 -10.87
N LYS A 336 -24.47 -5.15 -11.60
CA LYS A 336 -25.91 -5.28 -11.33
C LYS A 336 -26.17 -5.94 -9.97
N THR A 337 -25.47 -7.03 -9.64
CA THR A 337 -25.64 -7.76 -8.38
C THR A 337 -25.27 -6.88 -7.17
N TYR A 338 -24.21 -6.08 -7.31
CA TYR A 338 -23.83 -5.08 -6.32
C TYR A 338 -24.82 -3.90 -6.26
N PHE A 339 -25.34 -3.42 -7.39
CA PHE A 339 -26.38 -2.38 -7.40
C PHE A 339 -27.68 -2.83 -6.70
N GLU A 340 -28.15 -4.06 -6.92
CA GLU A 340 -29.32 -4.60 -6.24
C GLU A 340 -29.16 -4.57 -4.71
N LYS A 341 -27.95 -4.80 -4.19
CA LYS A 341 -27.62 -4.61 -2.77
C LYS A 341 -27.65 -3.13 -2.37
N LEU A 342 -27.01 -2.25 -3.17
CA LEU A 342 -26.96 -0.82 -2.88
C LEU A 342 -28.33 -0.11 -2.97
N LYS A 343 -29.36 -0.67 -3.62
CA LYS A 343 -30.72 -0.09 -3.65
C LYS A 343 -31.28 0.23 -2.26
N THR A 344 -31.04 -0.64 -1.28
CA THR A 344 -31.52 -0.44 0.10
C THR A 344 -30.61 0.50 0.88
N VAL A 345 -29.30 0.39 0.66
CA VAL A 345 -28.26 1.24 1.27
C VAL A 345 -28.41 2.71 0.88
N LEU A 346 -28.66 2.98 -0.41
CA LEU A 346 -28.78 4.33 -0.98
C LEU A 346 -30.19 4.93 -0.82
N LYS A 347 -31.13 4.24 -0.16
CA LYS A 347 -32.49 4.75 0.02
C LYS A 347 -32.50 5.90 1.03
N ALA A 348 -32.88 7.08 0.56
CA ALA A 348 -33.17 8.22 1.41
C ALA A 348 -34.44 7.98 2.27
N ASP A 349 -34.38 8.35 3.54
CA ASP A 349 -35.52 8.44 4.45
C ASP A 349 -35.92 9.91 4.68
N GLU A 350 -36.98 10.15 5.45
CA GLU A 350 -37.44 11.51 5.76
C GLU A 350 -36.37 12.35 6.47
N GLY A 351 -35.54 11.73 7.31
CA GLY A 351 -34.43 12.39 8.01
C GLY A 351 -33.34 12.86 7.05
N LEU A 352 -32.87 11.97 6.16
CA LEU A 352 -31.86 12.29 5.15
C LEU A 352 -32.37 13.33 4.15
N ILE A 353 -33.62 13.21 3.67
CA ILE A 353 -34.24 14.21 2.78
C ILE A 353 -34.27 15.57 3.48
N LYS A 354 -34.83 15.65 4.69
CA LYS A 354 -34.93 16.89 5.45
C LYS A 354 -33.57 17.56 5.66
N LYS A 355 -32.54 16.82 6.08
CA LYS A 355 -31.20 17.40 6.29
C LYS A 355 -30.53 17.80 4.97
N THR A 356 -30.78 17.05 3.89
CA THR A 356 -30.31 17.41 2.54
C THR A 356 -30.91 18.74 2.09
N THR A 357 -32.23 18.90 2.19
CA THR A 357 -32.92 20.16 1.86
C THR A 357 -32.44 21.31 2.75
N GLU A 358 -32.27 21.09 4.06
CA GLU A 358 -31.75 22.10 5.00
C GLU A 358 -30.36 22.64 4.59
N LEU A 359 -29.46 21.76 4.13
CA LEU A 359 -28.11 22.10 3.68
C LEU A 359 -28.06 22.74 2.28
N THR A 360 -29.12 22.64 1.49
CA THR A 360 -29.15 23.05 0.06
C THR A 360 -30.17 24.14 -0.27
N LYS A 361 -31.04 24.52 0.68
CA LYS A 361 -32.14 25.49 0.51
C LYS A 361 -31.76 26.85 -0.11
N ASP A 362 -30.51 27.30 0.10
CA ASP A 362 -29.99 28.60 -0.33
C ASP A 362 -29.10 28.49 -1.60
N CYS A 363 -29.06 27.33 -2.27
CA CYS A 363 -28.22 27.07 -3.44
C CYS A 363 -29.02 27.15 -4.74
N ALA A 364 -28.50 27.90 -5.72
CA ALA A 364 -29.11 28.11 -7.03
C ALA A 364 -28.73 27.03 -8.04
N THR A 365 -27.49 26.52 -8.02
CA THR A 365 -26.96 25.56 -9.01
C THR A 365 -26.67 24.18 -8.39
N ASP A 366 -26.49 23.16 -9.23
CA ASP A 366 -26.15 21.81 -8.75
C ASP A 366 -24.72 21.73 -8.21
N GLU A 367 -23.78 22.49 -8.78
CA GLU A 367 -22.42 22.62 -8.22
C GLU A 367 -22.44 23.22 -6.80
N GLU A 368 -23.28 24.24 -6.55
CA GLU A 368 -23.41 24.83 -5.21
C GLU A 368 -23.98 23.83 -4.19
N LYS A 369 -25.04 23.10 -4.55
CA LYS A 369 -25.63 22.04 -3.71
C LYS A 369 -24.58 20.96 -3.41
N ALA A 370 -23.88 20.48 -4.45
CA ALA A 370 -22.85 19.45 -4.30
C ALA A 370 -21.70 19.93 -3.40
N LYS A 371 -21.25 21.18 -3.52
CA LYS A 371 -20.24 21.78 -2.63
C LYS A 371 -20.72 21.88 -1.18
N ARG A 372 -21.97 22.25 -0.90
CA ARG A 372 -22.53 22.26 0.47
C ARG A 372 -22.56 20.86 1.08
N LEU A 373 -23.11 19.90 0.34
CA LEU A 373 -23.19 18.49 0.77
C LEU A 373 -21.80 17.88 0.94
N TYR A 374 -20.84 18.23 0.07
CA TYR A 374 -19.45 17.80 0.18
C TYR A 374 -18.80 18.32 1.45
N ARG A 375 -18.89 19.63 1.71
CA ARG A 375 -18.35 20.26 2.92
C ARG A 375 -18.91 19.63 4.19
N PHE A 376 -20.20 19.32 4.23
CA PHE A 376 -20.81 18.56 5.33
C PHE A 376 -20.13 17.19 5.52
N LEU A 377 -19.92 16.41 4.45
CA LEU A 377 -19.31 15.07 4.53
C LEU A 377 -17.79 15.05 4.80
N VAL A 378 -17.03 16.10 4.48
CA VAL A 378 -15.58 16.13 4.75
C VAL A 378 -15.20 16.97 5.97
N CYS A 379 -16.03 17.92 6.42
CA CYS A 379 -15.74 18.76 7.59
C CYS A 379 -16.54 18.39 8.85
N GLU A 380 -17.72 17.77 8.74
CA GLU A 380 -18.56 17.39 9.91
C GLU A 380 -18.64 15.86 10.13
N LYS A 381 -18.02 15.07 9.25
CA LYS A 381 -17.88 13.61 9.39
C LYS A 381 -16.41 13.22 9.36
N ASP A 382 -15.92 12.67 10.46
CA ASP A 382 -14.56 12.14 10.57
C ASP A 382 -14.35 11.05 9.51
N TYR A 383 -13.18 11.05 8.88
CA TYR A 383 -12.79 10.01 7.92
C TYR A 383 -12.07 8.87 8.63
N THR A 384 -12.55 7.65 8.40
CA THR A 384 -11.89 6.42 8.82
C THR A 384 -11.25 5.75 7.61
N GLU A 385 -9.92 5.70 7.57
CA GLU A 385 -9.15 5.09 6.48
C GLU A 385 -9.15 3.56 6.59
N ILE A 386 -10.32 2.98 6.29
CA ILE A 386 -10.57 1.53 6.21
C ILE A 386 -11.19 1.26 4.84
N GLY A 387 -10.49 0.48 4.02
CA GLY A 387 -10.89 0.12 2.66
C GLY A 387 -11.86 -1.05 2.59
N ALA A 388 -12.38 -1.33 1.40
CA ALA A 388 -13.44 -2.32 1.19
C ALA A 388 -13.05 -3.75 1.61
N SER A 389 -11.82 -4.19 1.30
CA SER A 389 -11.28 -5.50 1.69
C SER A 389 -10.96 -5.62 3.19
N GLN A 390 -10.84 -4.49 3.89
CA GLN A 390 -10.55 -4.42 5.33
C GLN A 390 -11.82 -4.48 6.21
N TRP A 391 -13.01 -4.40 5.61
CA TRP A 391 -14.27 -4.49 6.34
C TRP A 391 -15.38 -5.15 5.52
N ARG A 392 -16.04 -4.40 4.63
CA ARG A 392 -17.13 -4.89 3.76
C ARG A 392 -17.18 -4.07 2.47
N TYR A 393 -17.60 -4.75 1.40
CA TYR A 393 -18.03 -4.11 0.15
C TYR A 393 -19.47 -3.57 0.21
N GLU A 394 -20.26 -3.95 1.22
CA GLU A 394 -21.53 -3.30 1.53
C GLU A 394 -21.32 -2.20 2.57
N PRO A 395 -21.49 -0.90 2.21
CA PRO A 395 -21.49 0.19 3.18
C PRO A 395 -22.76 0.23 4.03
N HIS A 396 -22.68 0.93 5.17
CA HIS A 396 -23.81 1.25 6.02
C HIS A 396 -24.89 2.04 5.23
N PRO A 397 -26.19 1.78 5.45
CA PRO A 397 -27.27 2.54 4.83
C PRO A 397 -27.14 4.04 5.09
N ALA A 398 -27.34 4.87 4.06
CA ALA A 398 -27.13 6.32 4.11
C ALA A 398 -27.92 7.01 5.24
N ALA A 399 -29.16 6.56 5.49
CA ALA A 399 -30.02 7.02 6.59
C ALA A 399 -29.45 6.74 8.00
N ILE A 400 -28.53 5.77 8.14
CA ILE A 400 -27.75 5.49 9.35
C ILE A 400 -26.43 6.27 9.32
N SER A 401 -25.72 6.27 8.19
CA SER A 401 -24.44 6.96 8.01
C SER A 401 -24.52 8.46 8.29
N ILE A 402 -25.64 9.12 7.95
CA ILE A 402 -25.85 10.53 8.27
C ILE A 402 -25.89 10.83 9.78
N GLN A 403 -26.21 9.83 10.61
CA GLN A 403 -26.31 9.94 12.07
C GLN A 403 -24.98 9.68 12.79
N LYS A 404 -24.07 8.91 12.19
CA LYS A 404 -22.73 8.65 12.72
C LYS A 404 -21.83 9.89 12.66
N SER A 405 -20.81 9.99 13.51
CA SER A 405 -19.74 10.98 13.42
C SER A 405 -18.58 10.52 12.54
N GLN A 406 -18.16 9.25 12.69
CA GLN A 406 -17.09 8.60 11.92
C GLN A 406 -17.67 7.76 10.79
N LEU A 407 -17.06 7.86 9.60
CA LEU A 407 -17.45 7.13 8.40
C LEU A 407 -16.23 6.69 7.58
N ASN A 408 -16.27 5.46 7.05
CA ASN A 408 -15.27 4.97 6.09
C ASN A 408 -15.53 5.53 4.67
N GLY A 409 -14.64 5.21 3.72
CA GLY A 409 -14.73 5.70 2.34
C GLY A 409 -16.03 5.32 1.63
N LEU A 410 -16.45 4.05 1.69
CA LEU A 410 -17.66 3.59 1.00
C LEU A 410 -18.94 4.13 1.65
N ASP A 411 -18.96 4.29 2.98
CA ASP A 411 -20.08 4.87 3.71
C ASP A 411 -20.29 6.35 3.34
N LYS A 412 -19.21 7.12 3.20
CA LYS A 412 -19.28 8.50 2.72
C LYS A 412 -19.74 8.58 1.26
N VAL A 413 -19.23 7.71 0.38
CA VAL A 413 -19.66 7.61 -1.03
C VAL A 413 -21.16 7.28 -1.12
N ALA A 414 -21.64 6.29 -0.36
CA ALA A 414 -23.05 5.92 -0.32
C ALA A 414 -23.94 7.07 0.20
N LEU A 415 -23.52 7.75 1.27
CA LEU A 415 -24.23 8.92 1.80
C LEU A 415 -24.29 10.07 0.78
N PHE A 416 -23.17 10.39 0.13
CA PHE A 416 -23.14 11.48 -0.86
C PHE A 416 -24.03 11.20 -2.06
N VAL A 417 -24.00 9.98 -2.61
CA VAL A 417 -24.90 9.57 -3.71
C VAL A 417 -26.37 9.67 -3.30
N ALA A 418 -26.72 9.28 -2.07
CA ALA A 418 -28.09 9.41 -1.56
C ALA A 418 -28.53 10.89 -1.43
N MET A 419 -27.67 11.77 -0.91
CA MET A 419 -27.98 13.20 -0.75
C MET A 419 -28.02 13.96 -2.09
N LEU A 420 -27.14 13.63 -3.05
CA LEU A 420 -27.20 14.18 -4.41
C LEU A 420 -28.50 13.78 -5.11
N ARG A 421 -28.86 12.49 -5.09
CA ARG A 421 -30.10 12.00 -5.71
C ARG A 421 -31.36 12.55 -5.01
N ALA A 422 -31.34 12.75 -3.69
CA ALA A 422 -32.40 13.45 -2.96
C ALA A 422 -32.48 14.96 -3.31
N SER A 423 -31.43 15.53 -3.90
CA SER A 423 -31.39 16.89 -4.47
C SER A 423 -31.72 16.93 -5.97
N SER A 424 -32.18 15.81 -6.54
CA SER A 424 -32.41 15.60 -7.99
C SER A 424 -31.16 15.67 -8.87
N ILE A 425 -29.95 15.55 -8.30
CA ILE A 425 -28.69 15.50 -9.03
C ILE A 425 -28.38 14.06 -9.44
N ASP A 426 -28.03 13.84 -10.70
CA ASP A 426 -27.56 12.53 -11.17
C ASP A 426 -26.17 12.21 -10.62
N ALA A 427 -26.03 11.01 -10.06
CA ALA A 427 -24.82 10.56 -9.38
C ALA A 427 -24.71 9.02 -9.39
N GLN A 428 -23.51 8.52 -9.68
CA GLN A 428 -23.15 7.12 -9.73
C GLN A 428 -22.14 6.78 -8.63
N PHE A 429 -22.36 5.66 -7.94
CA PHE A 429 -21.37 5.07 -7.03
C PHE A 429 -20.28 4.41 -7.88
N LEU A 430 -19.01 4.74 -7.63
CA LEU A 430 -17.86 4.09 -8.23
C LEU A 430 -17.08 3.31 -7.16
N LEU A 431 -16.78 2.05 -7.42
CA LEU A 431 -15.83 1.25 -6.64
C LEU A 431 -14.50 1.20 -7.42
N VAL A 432 -13.36 1.50 -6.78
CA VAL A 432 -12.13 1.93 -7.49
C VAL A 432 -10.89 1.14 -7.07
N ARG A 433 -10.05 0.80 -8.05
CA ARG A 433 -8.69 0.28 -7.88
C ARG A 433 -7.72 1.37 -8.29
N GLY A 434 -6.95 1.87 -7.33
CA GLY A 434 -5.85 2.79 -7.61
C GLY A 434 -4.66 2.12 -8.29
N ARG A 435 -3.84 2.94 -8.96
CA ARG A 435 -2.57 2.56 -9.60
C ARG A 435 -1.52 2.10 -8.59
N ASP A 436 -1.65 2.47 -7.33
CA ASP A 436 -0.85 1.97 -6.19
C ASP A 436 -1.03 0.45 -5.94
N ARG A 437 -2.11 -0.15 -6.45
CA ARG A 437 -2.32 -1.61 -6.44
C ARG A 437 -1.66 -2.33 -7.64
N GLY A 438 -1.07 -1.57 -8.57
CA GLY A 438 -0.59 -2.07 -9.85
C GLY A 438 -1.70 -2.68 -10.71
N ARG A 439 -1.28 -3.43 -11.74
CA ARG A 439 -2.11 -3.83 -12.89
C ARG A 439 -3.51 -4.30 -12.51
N PHE A 440 -4.52 -3.75 -13.18
CA PHE A 440 -5.88 -4.31 -13.16
C PHE A 440 -5.95 -5.57 -14.03
N VAL A 441 -6.53 -6.64 -13.49
CA VAL A 441 -6.67 -7.95 -14.13
C VAL A 441 -8.15 -8.14 -14.48
N GLU A 442 -8.52 -7.70 -15.68
CA GLU A 442 -9.92 -7.63 -16.13
C GLU A 442 -10.59 -9.01 -16.23
N GLU A 443 -9.81 -10.07 -16.42
CA GLU A 443 -10.31 -11.44 -16.49
C GLU A 443 -10.71 -12.02 -15.10
N ALA A 444 -10.38 -11.33 -14.00
CA ALA A 444 -10.70 -11.73 -12.63
C ALA A 444 -11.93 -10.96 -12.09
N VAL A 445 -13.12 -11.39 -12.51
CA VAL A 445 -14.40 -10.67 -12.31
C VAL A 445 -14.88 -10.77 -10.85
N SER A 446 -14.30 -9.94 -9.98
CA SER A 446 -14.56 -9.96 -8.53
C SER A 446 -14.51 -8.55 -7.93
N LEU A 447 -15.35 -8.26 -6.92
CA LEU A 447 -15.26 -6.98 -6.20
C LEU A 447 -13.92 -6.84 -5.46
N GLY A 448 -13.27 -7.96 -5.12
CA GLY A 448 -11.95 -8.01 -4.50
C GLY A 448 -10.81 -7.38 -5.30
N ALA A 449 -11.04 -7.01 -6.57
CA ALA A 449 -10.08 -6.26 -7.36
C ALA A 449 -9.97 -4.76 -6.97
N PHE A 450 -10.96 -4.23 -6.25
CA PHE A 450 -11.12 -2.80 -5.88
C PHE A 450 -11.08 -2.60 -4.36
N GLU A 451 -10.78 -1.38 -3.91
CA GLU A 451 -10.57 -1.05 -2.48
C GLU A 451 -11.14 0.33 -2.07
N ASP A 452 -10.99 1.34 -2.93
CA ASP A 452 -11.43 2.71 -2.71
C ASP A 452 -12.84 2.96 -3.30
N GLY A 453 -13.40 4.14 -3.03
CA GLY A 453 -14.65 4.62 -3.64
C GLY A 453 -14.56 6.06 -4.13
N LEU A 454 -15.30 6.36 -5.20
CA LEU A 454 -15.52 7.71 -5.73
C LEU A 454 -17.00 7.92 -6.05
N VAL A 455 -17.42 9.17 -6.20
CA VAL A 455 -18.69 9.52 -6.82
C VAL A 455 -18.43 10.19 -8.16
N LEU A 456 -19.07 9.69 -9.22
CA LEU A 456 -19.29 10.44 -10.45
C LEU A 456 -20.64 11.15 -10.31
N CYS A 457 -20.73 12.41 -10.71
CA CYS A 457 -21.98 13.16 -10.69
C CYS A 457 -22.04 14.19 -11.82
N LYS A 458 -23.25 14.56 -12.22
CA LYS A 458 -23.48 15.54 -13.29
C LYS A 458 -23.99 16.84 -12.70
N LEU A 459 -23.11 17.84 -12.64
CA LEU A 459 -23.35 19.14 -12.01
C LEU A 459 -23.47 20.19 -13.11
N ASP A 460 -24.63 20.85 -13.19
CA ASP A 460 -24.90 21.93 -14.15
C ASP A 460 -24.56 21.55 -15.61
N GLY A 461 -24.75 20.25 -15.93
CA GLY A 461 -24.47 19.63 -17.23
C GLY A 461 -23.10 18.93 -17.37
N LYS A 462 -22.14 19.19 -16.48
CA LYS A 462 -20.76 18.69 -16.52
C LYS A 462 -20.53 17.48 -15.61
N GLU A 463 -19.83 16.46 -16.11
CA GLU A 463 -19.34 15.34 -15.29
C GLU A 463 -18.24 15.79 -14.32
N THR A 464 -18.39 15.42 -13.04
CA THR A 464 -17.46 15.74 -11.96
C THR A 464 -17.21 14.51 -11.09
N TYR A 465 -15.94 14.18 -10.87
CA TYR A 465 -15.50 13.11 -9.97
C TYR A 465 -15.24 13.72 -8.58
N VAL A 466 -15.73 13.08 -7.52
CA VAL A 466 -15.62 13.56 -6.15
C VAL A 466 -15.05 12.47 -5.24
N SER A 467 -13.94 12.78 -4.57
CA SER A 467 -13.33 11.95 -3.54
C SER A 467 -13.65 12.50 -2.15
N LEU A 468 -14.17 11.65 -1.27
CA LEU A 468 -14.82 12.03 -0.01
C LEU A 468 -13.98 11.68 1.23
N THR A 469 -12.65 11.66 1.11
CA THR A 469 -11.74 11.26 2.20
C THR A 469 -11.63 12.35 3.27
N THR A 470 -10.61 13.21 3.20
CA THR A 470 -10.29 14.26 4.19
C THR A 470 -10.67 15.66 3.67
N PRO A 471 -10.89 16.65 4.55
CA PRO A 471 -11.14 18.04 4.15
C PRO A 471 -9.92 18.75 3.54
N GLU A 472 -8.81 18.03 3.40
CA GLU A 472 -7.59 18.44 2.71
C GLU A 472 -7.74 18.29 1.19
N VAL A 473 -8.58 17.35 0.74
CA VAL A 473 -8.88 17.12 -0.68
C VAL A 473 -9.80 18.25 -1.17
N PRO A 474 -9.45 18.98 -2.24
CA PRO A 474 -10.33 19.97 -2.85
C PRO A 474 -11.55 19.31 -3.53
N PHE A 475 -12.69 20.01 -3.53
CA PHE A 475 -13.88 19.54 -4.25
C PHE A 475 -13.58 19.40 -5.76
N GLY A 476 -13.88 18.23 -6.33
CA GLY A 476 -13.61 17.91 -7.74
C GLY A 476 -12.19 17.40 -8.02
N TYR A 477 -11.29 17.34 -7.03
CA TYR A 477 -9.96 16.75 -7.19
C TYR A 477 -10.00 15.22 -7.02
N ILE A 478 -9.23 14.53 -7.86
CA ILE A 478 -9.03 13.07 -7.83
C ILE A 478 -7.65 12.80 -7.21
N PRO A 479 -7.55 12.17 -6.01
CA PRO A 479 -6.27 11.83 -5.41
C PRO A 479 -5.39 11.01 -6.36
N GLY A 480 -4.11 11.39 -6.52
CA GLY A 480 -3.19 10.82 -7.50
C GLY A 480 -3.17 9.29 -7.59
N LYS A 481 -3.22 8.56 -6.47
CA LYS A 481 -3.27 7.09 -6.50
C LYS A 481 -4.45 6.52 -7.32
N LEU A 482 -5.55 7.25 -7.43
CA LEU A 482 -6.75 6.86 -8.18
C LEU A 482 -6.73 7.34 -9.64
N GLN A 483 -5.91 8.34 -9.99
CA GLN A 483 -5.83 8.88 -11.35
C GLN A 483 -5.30 7.82 -12.32
N GLY A 484 -6.02 7.54 -13.41
CA GLY A 484 -5.71 6.46 -14.34
C GLY A 484 -5.99 5.05 -13.82
N GLY A 485 -6.58 4.91 -12.61
CA GLY A 485 -7.05 3.64 -12.07
C GLY A 485 -8.32 3.14 -12.76
N THR A 486 -8.77 1.94 -12.39
CA THR A 486 -10.01 1.35 -12.93
C THR A 486 -11.15 1.50 -11.92
N ALA A 487 -12.33 1.89 -12.39
CA ALA A 487 -13.54 2.00 -11.58
C ALA A 487 -14.70 1.15 -12.14
N LEU A 488 -15.38 0.43 -11.25
CA LEU A 488 -16.65 -0.25 -11.51
C LEU A 488 -17.81 0.74 -11.30
N VAL A 489 -18.59 0.99 -12.35
CA VAL A 489 -19.76 1.89 -12.34
C VAL A 489 -20.99 1.12 -11.88
N VAL A 490 -21.56 1.51 -10.73
CA VAL A 490 -22.68 0.78 -10.12
C VAL A 490 -24.02 1.42 -10.51
N ASP A 491 -24.45 1.11 -11.74
CA ASP A 491 -25.56 1.75 -12.46
C ASP A 491 -26.90 0.97 -12.35
N PRO A 492 -28.05 1.65 -12.11
CA PRO A 492 -29.37 1.00 -12.03
C PRO A 492 -29.86 0.27 -13.28
N THR A 493 -29.43 0.71 -14.46
CA THR A 493 -29.88 0.20 -15.76
C THR A 493 -28.98 -0.92 -16.29
N GLY A 494 -27.81 -1.12 -15.68
CA GLY A 494 -26.71 -1.89 -16.26
C GLY A 494 -25.96 -1.04 -17.28
N ALA A 495 -24.91 -0.34 -16.82
CA ALA A 495 -24.12 0.55 -17.66
C ALA A 495 -23.60 -0.17 -18.91
N THR A 496 -23.69 0.49 -20.08
CA THR A 496 -23.17 -0.02 -21.36
C THR A 496 -21.65 -0.25 -21.35
N LYS A 497 -20.96 0.32 -20.37
CA LYS A 497 -19.60 -0.04 -19.94
C LYS A 497 -19.59 -0.11 -18.40
N PRO A 498 -19.53 -1.31 -17.78
CA PRO A 498 -19.47 -1.42 -16.32
C PRO A 498 -18.12 -0.98 -15.75
N LEU A 499 -17.06 -0.98 -16.56
CA LEU A 499 -15.73 -0.50 -16.20
C LEU A 499 -15.39 0.80 -16.94
N ILE A 500 -14.79 1.75 -16.23
CA ILE A 500 -14.21 2.98 -16.77
C ILE A 500 -12.79 3.22 -16.22
N THR A 501 -11.98 3.96 -16.96
CA THR A 501 -10.70 4.50 -16.46
C THR A 501 -10.98 5.83 -15.77
N VAL A 502 -10.52 5.99 -14.53
CA VAL A 502 -10.59 7.26 -13.79
C VAL A 502 -9.69 8.29 -14.49
N PRO A 503 -10.14 9.54 -14.73
CA PRO A 503 -9.33 10.54 -15.42
C PRO A 503 -7.94 10.78 -14.80
N ILE A 504 -6.95 11.02 -15.66
CA ILE A 504 -5.64 11.53 -15.27
C ILE A 504 -5.65 13.04 -15.46
N LEU A 505 -5.46 13.80 -14.38
CA LEU A 505 -5.49 15.25 -14.41
C LEU A 505 -4.29 15.81 -15.19
N SER A 506 -4.42 17.03 -15.73
CA SER A 506 -3.33 17.71 -16.42
C SER A 506 -2.24 18.18 -15.45
N ALA A 507 -1.04 18.47 -15.95
CA ALA A 507 0.02 19.06 -15.12
C ALA A 507 -0.41 20.39 -14.45
N LYS A 508 -1.32 21.15 -15.08
CA LYS A 508 -1.89 22.40 -14.54
C LYS A 508 -2.85 22.19 -13.36
N GLU A 509 -3.46 21.01 -13.25
CA GLU A 509 -4.29 20.61 -12.11
C GLU A 509 -3.46 20.02 -10.95
N GLU A 510 -2.16 19.83 -11.17
CA GLU A 510 -1.14 19.37 -10.20
C GLU A 510 0.00 20.40 -10.12
N MET A 511 -0.36 21.67 -9.89
CA MET A 511 0.53 22.82 -10.02
C MET A 511 1.08 23.31 -8.68
N PHE A 512 2.35 23.73 -8.72
CA PHE A 512 2.96 24.64 -7.75
C PHE A 512 3.52 25.84 -8.51
N GLU A 513 3.00 27.04 -8.25
CA GLU A 513 3.46 28.28 -8.87
C GLU A 513 3.81 29.30 -7.77
N ARG A 514 5.08 29.72 -7.74
CA ARG A 514 5.64 30.71 -6.80
C ARG A 514 5.91 32.02 -7.53
N THR A 515 5.32 33.13 -7.09
CA THR A 515 5.69 34.48 -7.52
C THR A 515 6.34 35.23 -6.35
N VAL A 516 7.52 35.81 -6.58
CA VAL A 516 8.31 36.54 -5.58
C VAL A 516 8.64 37.94 -6.11
N GLU A 517 8.16 38.97 -5.42
CA GLU A 517 8.64 40.35 -5.58
C GLU A 517 9.60 40.65 -4.41
N ALA A 518 10.84 41.03 -4.71
CA ALA A 518 11.91 41.12 -3.72
C ALA A 518 12.80 42.37 -3.88
N SER A 519 13.59 42.67 -2.85
CA SER A 519 14.68 43.64 -2.89
C SER A 519 15.95 43.11 -2.20
N ILE A 520 17.10 43.52 -2.73
CA ILE A 520 18.38 43.55 -2.01
C ILE A 520 18.63 44.98 -1.56
N GLU A 521 19.00 45.16 -0.29
CA GLU A 521 19.46 46.42 0.27
C GLU A 521 21.00 46.52 0.24
N ALA A 522 21.55 47.74 0.32
CA ALA A 522 23.00 47.99 0.22
C ALA A 522 23.83 47.41 1.38
N ASP A 523 23.19 47.01 2.49
CA ASP A 523 23.84 46.35 3.61
C ASP A 523 23.99 44.83 3.44
N GLY A 524 23.22 44.20 2.53
CA GLY A 524 23.15 42.76 2.31
C GLY A 524 21.80 42.12 2.68
N LEU A 525 20.86 42.88 3.24
CA LEU A 525 19.52 42.41 3.61
C LEU A 525 18.68 42.06 2.36
N PHE A 526 18.17 40.83 2.30
CA PHE A 526 17.16 40.42 1.32
C PHE A 526 15.76 40.52 1.93
N LYS A 527 14.80 41.05 1.18
CA LYS A 527 13.37 41.09 1.55
C LYS A 527 12.54 40.50 0.42
N ALA A 528 11.54 39.68 0.75
CA ALA A 528 10.63 39.07 -0.23
C ALA A 528 9.16 39.20 0.20
N LYS A 529 8.29 39.36 -0.80
CA LYS A 529 6.86 39.05 -0.72
C LYS A 529 6.58 37.91 -1.69
N VAL A 530 6.11 36.80 -1.15
CA VAL A 530 5.82 35.56 -1.89
C VAL A 530 4.32 35.34 -1.96
N LYS A 531 3.85 35.00 -3.16
CA LYS A 531 2.52 34.44 -3.42
C LYS A 531 2.68 33.02 -3.96
N LEU A 532 1.97 32.06 -3.37
CA LEU A 532 1.90 30.69 -3.87
C LEU A 532 0.49 30.40 -4.42
N THR A 533 0.43 29.93 -5.66
CA THR A 533 -0.75 29.30 -6.25
C THR A 533 -0.48 27.80 -6.31
N VAL A 534 -1.27 27.00 -5.59
CA VAL A 534 -1.13 25.54 -5.53
C VAL A 534 -2.45 24.86 -5.87
N THR A 535 -2.39 23.76 -6.62
CA THR A 535 -3.55 22.92 -6.98
C THR A 535 -3.27 21.45 -6.68
N GLY A 536 -4.34 20.64 -6.63
CA GLY A 536 -4.27 19.18 -6.55
C GLY A 536 -3.49 18.67 -5.34
N SER A 537 -2.52 17.78 -5.57
CA SER A 537 -1.71 17.16 -4.52
C SER A 537 -0.95 18.18 -3.66
N LYS A 538 -0.51 19.30 -4.23
CA LYS A 538 0.23 20.35 -3.51
C LYS A 538 -0.70 21.21 -2.64
N GLU A 539 -1.92 21.47 -3.13
CA GLU A 539 -2.95 22.16 -2.36
C GLU A 539 -3.34 21.37 -1.09
N ALA A 540 -3.54 20.06 -1.22
CA ALA A 540 -3.87 19.20 -0.08
C ALA A 540 -2.79 19.18 1.02
N VAL A 541 -1.50 19.22 0.63
CA VAL A 541 -0.38 19.32 1.58
C VAL A 541 -0.42 20.63 2.38
N TRP A 542 -0.84 21.74 1.78
CA TRP A 542 -1.03 23.00 2.50
C TRP A 542 -2.30 22.98 3.38
N ARG A 543 -3.41 22.43 2.88
CA ARG A 543 -4.68 22.33 3.62
C ARG A 543 -4.59 21.53 4.92
N LYS A 544 -3.63 20.61 5.05
CA LYS A 544 -3.29 19.95 6.33
C LYS A 544 -3.02 20.92 7.48
N LYS A 545 -2.57 22.15 7.19
CA LYS A 545 -2.34 23.18 8.21
C LYS A 545 -3.64 23.79 8.77
N ALA A 546 -4.82 23.47 8.22
CA ALA A 546 -6.12 23.95 8.70
C ALA A 546 -6.49 23.50 10.12
N VAL A 547 -5.86 22.43 10.63
CA VAL A 547 -6.07 21.93 12.00
C VAL A 547 -5.26 22.69 13.07
N LEU A 548 -4.30 23.53 12.66
CA LEU A 548 -3.45 24.29 13.56
C LEU A 548 -4.17 25.53 14.08
N LYS A 549 -4.01 25.84 15.37
CA LYS A 549 -4.42 27.14 15.94
C LYS A 549 -3.57 28.27 15.35
N PRO A 550 -4.01 29.54 15.41
CA PRO A 550 -3.26 30.67 14.83
C PRO A 550 -1.79 30.75 15.28
N GLU A 551 -1.51 30.47 16.56
CA GLU A 551 -0.15 30.50 17.13
C GLU A 551 0.67 29.25 16.76
N GLU A 552 0.00 28.13 16.48
CA GLU A 552 0.63 26.91 15.95
C GLU A 552 0.98 27.09 14.48
N LEU A 553 0.07 27.67 13.68
CA LEU A 553 0.28 28.04 12.29
C LEU A 553 1.39 29.09 12.14
N GLN A 554 1.43 30.11 12.99
CA GLN A 554 2.49 31.12 12.96
C GLN A 554 3.86 30.49 13.27
N ARG A 555 3.96 29.60 14.27
CA ARG A 555 5.20 28.87 14.57
C ARG A 555 5.61 27.90 13.46
N ASP A 556 4.64 27.29 12.78
CA ASP A 556 4.88 26.44 11.60
C ASP A 556 5.39 27.26 10.41
N MET A 557 4.81 28.43 10.12
CA MET A 557 5.30 29.34 9.09
C MET A 557 6.67 29.94 9.41
N ILE A 558 6.97 30.23 10.68
CA ILE A 558 8.33 30.62 11.13
C ILE A 558 9.34 29.49 10.89
N LYS A 559 8.97 28.23 11.17
CA LYS A 559 9.81 27.06 10.86
C LYS A 559 10.02 26.88 9.36
N PHE A 560 8.96 27.06 8.56
CA PHE A 560 9.00 26.98 7.10
C PHE A 560 9.97 28.03 6.52
N VAL A 561 9.85 29.30 6.91
CA VAL A 561 10.78 30.37 6.50
C VAL A 561 12.21 30.09 6.99
N LYS A 562 12.40 29.56 8.21
CA LYS A 562 13.72 29.13 8.70
C LYS A 562 14.30 27.89 8.01
N GLY A 563 13.50 27.19 7.20
CA GLY A 563 13.97 26.16 6.27
C GLY A 563 14.62 26.72 5.00
N VAL A 564 14.42 28.02 4.71
CA VAL A 564 15.06 28.74 3.60
C VAL A 564 16.46 29.21 4.00
N ASP A 565 16.58 29.87 5.15
CA ASP A 565 17.83 30.17 5.85
C ASP A 565 17.56 30.24 7.35
N THR A 566 18.47 29.74 8.19
CA THR A 566 18.31 29.77 9.66
C THR A 566 18.15 31.19 10.24
N ARG A 567 18.69 32.20 9.54
CA ARG A 567 18.59 33.64 9.85
C ARG A 567 17.27 34.27 9.42
N ALA A 568 16.49 33.61 8.56
CA ALA A 568 15.28 34.16 8.00
C ALA A 568 14.22 34.48 9.06
N VAL A 569 13.51 35.59 8.86
CA VAL A 569 12.47 36.12 9.75
C VAL A 569 11.19 36.31 8.95
N LEU A 570 10.09 35.72 9.42
CA LEU A 570 8.75 35.92 8.87
C LEU A 570 8.24 37.30 9.31
N ASP A 571 7.90 38.16 8.35
CA ASP A 571 7.36 39.50 8.58
C ASP A 571 5.82 39.51 8.64
N ASP A 572 5.18 38.80 7.71
CA ASP A 572 3.71 38.77 7.56
C ASP A 572 3.24 37.45 6.90
N MET A 573 1.99 37.06 7.13
CA MET A 573 1.38 35.88 6.49
C MET A 573 -0.15 36.00 6.36
N ARG A 574 -0.69 35.59 5.21
CA ARG A 574 -2.12 35.44 4.92
C ARG A 574 -2.37 34.11 4.21
N LEU A 575 -3.10 33.22 4.87
CA LEU A 575 -3.55 31.95 4.30
C LEU A 575 -5.09 31.90 4.29
N SER A 576 -5.71 32.21 3.15
CA SER A 576 -7.18 32.27 3.00
C SER A 576 -7.76 30.90 2.64
N ASN A 577 -9.00 30.64 3.05
CA ASN A 577 -9.77 29.43 2.67
C ASN A 577 -9.11 28.08 3.05
N LEU A 578 -8.12 28.07 3.95
CA LEU A 578 -7.34 26.89 4.33
C LEU A 578 -8.22 25.69 4.74
N GLY A 579 -9.20 25.93 5.63
CA GLY A 579 -10.24 24.98 6.05
C GLY A 579 -11.53 25.02 5.20
N ASP A 580 -11.43 25.39 3.92
CA ASP A 580 -12.57 25.35 2.98
C ASP A 580 -12.20 24.71 1.63
N PRO A 581 -12.33 23.37 1.50
CA PRO A 581 -12.02 22.66 0.25
C PRO A 581 -12.98 22.96 -0.90
N THR A 582 -14.00 23.80 -0.68
CA THR A 582 -14.94 24.23 -1.75
C THR A 582 -14.53 25.52 -2.46
N LYS A 583 -13.47 26.20 -1.97
CA LYS A 583 -12.95 27.49 -2.47
C LYS A 583 -11.46 27.41 -2.77
N PRO A 584 -10.92 28.18 -3.74
CA PRO A 584 -9.49 28.27 -3.98
C PRO A 584 -8.68 28.66 -2.72
N LEU A 585 -7.56 28.00 -2.52
CA LEU A 585 -6.58 28.32 -1.49
C LEU A 585 -5.75 29.54 -1.91
N GLU A 586 -5.63 30.54 -1.04
CA GLU A 586 -4.72 31.68 -1.23
C GLU A 586 -3.61 31.61 -0.19
N ILE A 587 -2.33 31.71 -0.59
CA ILE A 587 -1.18 31.75 0.32
C ILE A 587 -0.29 32.91 -0.09
N GLU A 588 -0.16 33.89 0.79
CA GLU A 588 0.72 35.04 0.66
C GLU A 588 1.53 35.20 1.96
N TYR A 589 2.83 35.48 1.88
CA TYR A 589 3.68 35.73 3.05
C TYR A 589 4.86 36.63 2.70
N ALA A 590 5.41 37.30 3.71
CA ALA A 590 6.58 38.15 3.58
C ALA A 590 7.67 37.71 4.57
N TYR A 591 8.93 37.80 4.14
CA TYR A 591 10.08 37.51 5.00
C TYR A 591 11.30 38.31 4.59
N HIS A 592 12.27 38.41 5.50
CA HIS A 592 13.59 38.92 5.21
C HIS A 592 14.70 37.98 5.70
N ILE A 593 15.87 38.08 5.08
CA ILE A 593 17.09 37.35 5.46
C ILE A 593 18.23 38.38 5.60
N PRO A 594 18.71 38.65 6.83
CA PRO A 594 19.86 39.53 7.04
C PRO A 594 21.15 38.88 6.54
N ASP A 595 22.07 39.70 6.03
CA ASP A 595 23.37 39.28 5.47
C ASP A 595 23.25 38.21 4.36
N TRP A 596 22.18 38.22 3.58
CA TRP A 596 21.97 37.25 2.49
C TRP A 596 22.87 37.54 1.29
N ALA A 597 22.96 38.80 0.86
CA ALA A 597 23.90 39.20 -0.16
C ALA A 597 25.26 39.53 0.45
N LEU A 598 26.26 38.76 0.05
CA LEU A 598 27.60 38.80 0.61
C LEU A 598 28.42 39.91 -0.06
N LYS A 599 29.12 40.72 0.76
CA LYS A 599 30.00 41.78 0.26
C LYS A 599 31.31 41.17 -0.24
N ALA A 600 31.62 41.38 -1.52
CA ALA A 600 32.84 40.91 -2.17
C ALA A 600 33.74 42.12 -2.49
N GLY A 601 34.60 42.47 -1.54
CA GLY A 601 35.33 43.74 -1.56
C GLY A 601 34.41 44.93 -1.21
N GLU A 602 34.82 46.14 -1.57
CA GLU A 602 34.12 47.37 -1.17
C GLU A 602 32.87 47.70 -2.01
N LYS A 603 32.79 47.19 -3.24
CA LYS A 603 31.76 47.60 -4.23
C LYS A 603 30.74 46.53 -4.62
N LEU A 604 31.00 45.25 -4.41
CA LEU A 604 30.15 44.17 -4.95
C LEU A 604 29.27 43.52 -3.88
N LEU A 605 28.01 43.25 -4.21
CA LEU A 605 27.14 42.33 -3.50
C LEU A 605 26.90 41.09 -4.37
N VAL A 606 27.07 39.91 -3.79
CA VAL A 606 26.99 38.60 -4.46
C VAL A 606 25.96 37.72 -3.75
N PHE A 607 24.98 37.20 -4.47
CA PHE A 607 23.87 36.44 -3.89
C PHE A 607 23.27 35.40 -4.85
N LYS A 608 22.36 34.58 -4.31
CA LYS A 608 21.51 33.64 -5.06
C LYS A 608 20.04 33.91 -4.76
N LEU A 609 19.14 33.30 -5.52
CA LEU A 609 17.70 33.36 -5.24
C LEU A 609 17.33 32.37 -4.13
N PRO A 610 16.77 32.80 -2.99
CA PRO A 610 16.27 31.90 -1.96
C PRO A 610 15.18 30.97 -2.51
N GLU A 611 15.05 29.77 -1.95
CA GLU A 611 14.07 28.75 -2.35
C GLU A 611 14.17 28.20 -3.80
N ILE A 612 15.19 28.60 -4.57
CA ILE A 612 15.64 27.93 -5.81
C ILE A 612 16.84 27.04 -5.44
N ASN A 613 16.56 26.04 -4.59
CA ASN A 613 17.55 25.14 -3.99
C ASN A 613 17.49 23.74 -4.63
N TYR A 614 17.35 23.68 -5.96
CA TYR A 614 17.34 22.42 -6.70
C TYR A 614 18.67 21.68 -6.58
N SER A 615 18.61 20.36 -6.40
CA SER A 615 19.78 19.48 -6.37
C SER A 615 19.57 18.28 -7.30
N ALA A 616 20.60 17.44 -7.38
CA ALA A 616 20.59 16.18 -8.12
C ALA A 616 20.46 14.97 -7.18
N ASP A 617 20.14 15.17 -5.91
CA ASP A 617 20.24 14.15 -4.85
C ASP A 617 19.19 13.03 -4.98
N GLU A 618 18.15 13.24 -5.80
CA GLU A 618 17.19 12.20 -6.22
C GLU A 618 17.81 11.16 -7.19
N ILE A 619 19.04 11.39 -7.67
CA ILE A 619 19.79 10.46 -8.54
C ILE A 619 20.55 9.46 -7.65
N GLU A 620 19.86 8.40 -7.22
CA GLU A 620 20.44 7.32 -6.41
C GLU A 620 21.49 6.49 -7.19
N THR A 621 21.39 6.44 -8.52
CA THR A 621 22.13 5.53 -9.42
C THR A 621 22.33 6.16 -10.81
N GLU A 622 23.34 5.69 -11.57
CA GLU A 622 23.54 6.11 -12.97
C GLU A 622 22.55 5.42 -13.93
N GLU A 623 22.19 4.17 -13.65
CA GLU A 623 21.22 3.36 -14.39
C GLU A 623 20.24 2.70 -13.41
N ARG A 624 19.02 2.41 -13.89
CA ARG A 624 17.96 1.74 -13.11
C ARG A 624 17.51 0.45 -13.78
N ALA A 625 17.10 -0.53 -12.98
CA ALA A 625 16.46 -1.76 -13.44
C ALA A 625 14.92 -1.64 -13.48
N SER A 626 14.33 -0.81 -12.61
CA SER A 626 12.88 -0.58 -12.58
C SER A 626 12.51 0.80 -13.18
N PRO A 627 11.28 0.95 -13.72
CA PRO A 627 10.76 2.27 -14.06
C PRO A 627 10.73 3.21 -12.85
N ILE A 628 10.60 4.52 -13.09
CA ILE A 628 10.10 5.46 -12.06
C ILE A 628 8.58 5.54 -12.19
N TRP A 629 7.86 5.57 -11.07
CA TRP A 629 6.40 5.56 -10.98
C TRP A 629 5.89 6.78 -10.22
N TRP A 630 5.09 7.62 -10.87
CA TRP A 630 4.49 8.79 -10.23
C TRP A 630 2.97 8.66 -10.15
N ASN A 631 2.41 9.02 -8.99
CA ASN A 631 0.97 9.09 -8.78
C ASN A 631 0.32 10.30 -9.48
N THR A 632 1.10 11.33 -9.84
CA THR A 632 0.57 12.56 -10.45
C THR A 632 1.48 13.08 -11.57
N ARG A 633 0.88 13.81 -12.52
CA ARG A 633 1.61 14.81 -13.33
C ARG A 633 2.11 15.93 -12.41
N SER A 634 2.91 16.85 -12.93
CA SER A 634 3.38 18.01 -12.17
C SER A 634 3.66 19.19 -13.07
N LEU A 635 3.25 20.38 -12.63
CA LEU A 635 3.73 21.66 -13.15
C LEU A 635 4.37 22.43 -11.99
N ILE A 636 5.65 22.76 -12.10
CA ILE A 636 6.34 23.65 -11.16
C ILE A 636 6.71 24.91 -11.92
N ARG A 637 6.44 26.07 -11.33
CA ARG A 637 6.79 27.39 -11.86
C ARG A 637 7.31 28.30 -10.79
N ASN A 638 8.33 29.07 -11.11
CA ASN A 638 8.82 30.16 -10.28
C ASN A 638 8.97 31.42 -11.10
N ARG A 639 8.60 32.55 -10.51
CA ARG A 639 8.88 33.89 -11.02
C ARG A 639 9.42 34.76 -9.90
N TYR A 640 10.65 35.25 -10.06
CA TYR A 640 11.30 36.18 -9.14
C TYR A 640 11.53 37.50 -9.87
N ALA A 641 11.22 38.61 -9.20
CA ALA A 641 11.59 39.95 -9.65
C ALA A 641 12.29 40.68 -8.51
N VAL A 642 13.62 40.77 -8.59
CA VAL A 642 14.50 41.30 -7.55
C VAL A 642 14.94 42.71 -7.92
N SER A 643 14.55 43.67 -7.09
CA SER A 643 15.02 45.06 -7.15
C SER A 643 16.39 45.18 -6.46
N VAL A 644 17.25 46.05 -6.97
CA VAL A 644 18.58 46.34 -6.41
C VAL A 644 18.63 47.81 -5.97
N PRO A 645 19.54 48.22 -5.06
CA PRO A 645 19.58 49.59 -4.56
C PRO A 645 19.85 50.60 -5.68
N GLU A 646 19.30 51.81 -5.58
CA GLU A 646 19.43 52.84 -6.63
C GLU A 646 20.89 53.24 -6.92
N ASN A 647 21.78 53.10 -5.94
CA ASN A 647 23.22 53.36 -6.07
C ASN A 647 24.02 52.17 -6.64
N PHE A 648 23.38 51.07 -7.04
CA PHE A 648 24.02 49.89 -7.64
C PHE A 648 23.66 49.72 -9.13
N THR A 649 24.39 48.85 -9.81
CA THR A 649 24.12 48.34 -11.17
C THR A 649 24.20 46.81 -11.17
N ILE A 650 23.45 46.15 -12.06
CA ILE A 650 23.54 44.70 -12.25
C ILE A 650 24.82 44.43 -13.05
N ARG A 651 25.80 43.77 -12.42
CA ARG A 651 27.14 43.55 -12.97
C ARG A 651 27.29 42.17 -13.61
N TYR A 652 26.65 41.16 -13.03
CA TYR A 652 26.48 39.84 -13.61
C TYR A 652 25.13 39.25 -13.22
N VAL A 653 24.48 38.67 -14.22
CA VAL A 653 23.37 37.73 -14.10
C VAL A 653 23.59 36.70 -15.21
N SER A 654 23.17 35.46 -15.00
CA SER A 654 23.36 34.41 -16.00
C SER A 654 22.66 34.76 -17.33
N THR A 655 23.30 34.36 -18.43
CA THR A 655 22.71 34.41 -19.79
C THR A 655 22.66 33.02 -20.43
N GLU A 656 22.87 31.95 -19.65
CA GLU A 656 22.64 30.57 -20.10
C GLU A 656 21.12 30.29 -20.15
N GLU A 657 20.66 29.61 -21.19
CA GLU A 657 19.29 29.11 -21.27
C GLU A 657 19.25 27.69 -20.68
N PHE A 658 18.71 27.55 -19.47
CA PHE A 658 18.71 26.28 -18.75
C PHE A 658 17.55 25.39 -19.23
N LYS A 659 17.73 24.81 -20.41
CA LYS A 659 16.70 24.03 -21.12
C LYS A 659 17.00 22.53 -21.13
N MET A 660 15.94 21.74 -20.95
CA MET A 660 15.88 20.30 -21.22
C MET A 660 14.47 20.01 -21.72
N GLU A 661 14.32 19.38 -22.88
CA GLU A 661 13.02 18.89 -23.35
C GLU A 661 13.18 17.51 -23.97
N ASP A 662 12.41 16.54 -23.48
CA ASP A 662 12.25 15.24 -24.12
C ASP A 662 10.77 14.83 -24.17
N SER A 663 10.18 15.02 -25.34
CA SER A 663 8.81 14.60 -25.65
C SER A 663 8.59 13.09 -25.53
N ALA A 664 9.64 12.25 -25.55
CA ALA A 664 9.50 10.80 -25.40
C ALA A 664 9.29 10.37 -23.94
N SER A 665 9.92 11.03 -22.97
CA SER A 665 9.64 10.89 -21.53
C SER A 665 8.47 11.75 -21.06
N GLY A 666 8.14 12.82 -21.80
CA GLY A 666 7.14 13.80 -21.38
C GLY A 666 7.65 14.70 -20.24
N LEU A 667 8.97 14.93 -20.22
CA LEU A 667 9.67 15.80 -19.27
C LEU A 667 10.14 17.06 -20.00
N SER A 668 9.96 18.22 -19.38
CA SER A 668 10.62 19.45 -19.81
C SER A 668 11.00 20.34 -18.63
N TYR A 669 12.05 21.12 -18.83
CA TYR A 669 12.49 22.21 -17.97
C TYR A 669 12.99 23.38 -18.82
N ASN A 670 12.61 24.59 -18.45
CA ASN A 670 13.14 25.82 -19.01
C ASN A 670 13.32 26.84 -17.88
N GLY A 671 14.56 27.17 -17.55
CA GLY A 671 14.91 28.25 -16.62
C GLY A 671 15.64 29.38 -17.35
N THR A 672 15.24 30.63 -17.09
CA THR A 672 15.83 31.82 -17.71
C THR A 672 16.05 32.93 -16.69
N PHE A 673 17.19 33.62 -16.80
CA PHE A 673 17.44 34.90 -16.12
C PHE A 673 17.50 36.03 -17.14
N LYS A 674 17.05 37.22 -16.75
CA LYS A 674 17.04 38.43 -17.58
C LYS A 674 17.06 39.70 -16.73
N THR A 675 17.35 40.84 -17.35
CA THR A 675 17.24 42.16 -16.71
C THR A 675 16.12 42.96 -17.36
N GLU A 676 15.09 43.32 -16.60
CA GLU A 676 13.92 44.06 -17.07
C GLU A 676 13.68 45.26 -16.16
N ASN A 677 13.59 46.47 -16.72
CA ASN A 677 13.29 47.71 -15.99
C ASN A 677 14.16 47.96 -14.73
N GLY A 678 15.43 47.52 -14.75
CA GLY A 678 16.37 47.65 -13.62
C GLY A 678 16.25 46.57 -12.53
N LYS A 679 15.31 45.63 -12.66
CA LYS A 679 15.23 44.42 -11.83
C LYS A 679 15.98 43.26 -12.48
N ILE A 680 16.53 42.35 -11.67
CA ILE A 680 16.78 40.97 -12.11
C ILE A 680 15.42 40.25 -12.13
N VAL A 681 15.11 39.58 -13.24
CA VAL A 681 13.96 38.67 -13.33
C VAL A 681 14.47 37.27 -13.61
N PHE A 682 13.94 36.29 -12.88
CA PHE A 682 14.15 34.87 -13.10
C PHE A 682 12.79 34.19 -13.25
N GLU A 683 12.64 33.41 -14.32
CA GLU A 683 11.41 32.71 -14.67
C GLU A 683 11.77 31.26 -15.05
N ASP A 684 11.18 30.27 -14.35
CA ASP A 684 11.29 28.86 -14.70
C ASP A 684 9.96 28.11 -14.79
N GLU A 685 9.97 27.05 -15.57
CA GLU A 685 8.89 26.06 -15.67
C GLU A 685 9.50 24.65 -15.76
N ALA A 686 9.02 23.73 -14.91
CA ALA A 686 9.30 22.29 -14.99
C ALA A 686 7.98 21.53 -15.17
N VAL A 687 7.88 20.72 -16.23
CA VAL A 687 6.67 19.97 -16.58
C VAL A 687 6.96 18.48 -16.60
N ARG A 688 6.10 17.70 -15.93
CA ARG A 688 6.06 16.25 -16.01
C ARG A 688 4.66 15.80 -16.45
N ASN A 689 4.55 15.39 -17.71
CA ASN A 689 3.31 14.91 -18.30
C ASN A 689 3.13 13.38 -18.26
N SER A 690 4.16 12.63 -17.87
CA SER A 690 4.06 11.17 -17.65
C SER A 690 3.78 10.80 -16.19
N LEU A 691 3.22 9.60 -16.00
CA LEU A 691 3.02 8.91 -14.71
C LEU A 691 3.95 7.70 -14.52
N SER A 692 4.79 7.38 -15.52
CA SER A 692 5.82 6.34 -15.48
C SER A 692 7.00 6.73 -16.36
N LEU A 693 8.22 6.32 -16.02
CA LEU A 693 9.41 6.49 -16.84
C LEU A 693 10.16 5.16 -16.95
N GLU A 694 10.12 4.55 -18.13
CA GLU A 694 10.87 3.33 -18.42
C GLU A 694 12.39 3.52 -18.25
N PRO A 695 13.15 2.51 -17.80
CA PRO A 695 14.60 2.60 -17.57
C PRO A 695 15.40 3.25 -18.71
N LEU A 696 15.08 2.91 -19.97
CA LEU A 696 15.73 3.47 -21.17
C LEU A 696 15.56 4.98 -21.34
N LYS A 697 14.66 5.61 -20.58
CA LYS A 697 14.42 7.07 -20.56
C LYS A 697 14.92 7.74 -19.29
N TYR A 698 15.46 6.99 -18.33
CA TYR A 698 16.04 7.53 -17.08
C TYR A 698 17.10 8.63 -17.32
N PRO A 699 17.96 8.58 -18.36
CA PRO A 699 18.89 9.67 -18.66
C PRO A 699 18.22 11.04 -18.90
N ALA A 700 16.96 11.09 -19.36
CA ALA A 700 16.21 12.34 -19.47
C ALA A 700 15.83 12.92 -18.09
N TYR A 701 15.54 12.06 -17.09
CA TYR A 701 15.31 12.50 -15.71
C TYR A 701 16.58 13.04 -15.07
N VAL A 702 17.70 12.30 -15.23
CA VAL A 702 19.05 12.72 -14.82
C VAL A 702 19.41 14.08 -15.44
N ALA A 703 19.15 14.27 -16.73
CA ALA A 703 19.36 15.56 -17.40
C ALA A 703 18.44 16.68 -16.85
N MET A 704 17.16 16.41 -16.60
CA MET A 704 16.24 17.39 -16.01
C MET A 704 16.71 17.87 -14.64
N LEU A 705 17.09 16.95 -13.76
CA LEU A 705 17.58 17.28 -12.41
C LEU A 705 18.93 18.00 -12.47
N SER A 706 19.84 17.56 -13.34
CA SER A 706 21.15 18.19 -13.51
C SER A 706 21.03 19.65 -14.02
N THR A 707 20.17 19.90 -15.01
CA THR A 707 19.93 21.27 -15.53
C THR A 707 19.23 22.15 -14.49
N ARG A 708 18.33 21.59 -13.67
CA ARG A 708 17.75 22.31 -12.51
C ARG A 708 18.80 22.61 -11.44
N ALA A 709 19.67 21.67 -11.11
CA ALA A 709 20.74 21.86 -10.12
C ALA A 709 21.74 22.95 -10.54
N LYS A 710 22.04 23.10 -11.84
CA LYS A 710 22.81 24.24 -12.37
C LYS A 710 22.16 25.59 -12.02
N VAL A 711 20.84 25.74 -12.20
CA VAL A 711 20.13 27.00 -11.89
C VAL A 711 20.26 27.40 -10.43
N ALA A 712 20.29 26.44 -9.50
CA ALA A 712 20.59 26.68 -8.08
C ALA A 712 22.09 27.01 -7.81
N GLN A 713 22.97 26.73 -8.77
CA GLN A 713 24.39 27.07 -8.69
C GLN A 713 24.70 28.50 -9.15
N GLU A 714 23.84 29.12 -9.97
CA GLU A 714 24.04 30.47 -10.50
C GLU A 714 24.13 31.56 -9.42
N TRP A 715 25.01 32.53 -9.66
CA TRP A 715 25.21 33.71 -8.83
C TRP A 715 24.69 34.97 -9.52
N ILE A 716 24.22 35.93 -8.73
CA ILE A 716 23.90 37.29 -9.16
C ILE A 716 24.92 38.23 -8.50
N ILE A 717 25.49 39.15 -9.27
CA ILE A 717 26.45 40.14 -8.80
C ILE A 717 25.96 41.54 -9.17
N VAL A 718 25.90 42.44 -8.18
CA VAL A 718 25.61 43.86 -8.39
C VAL A 718 26.76 44.71 -7.84
N GLU A 719 27.05 45.83 -8.52
CA GLU A 719 28.19 46.70 -8.25
C GLU A 719 27.74 48.13 -7.92
N SER A 720 28.25 48.70 -6.83
CA SER A 720 27.98 50.10 -6.46
C SER A 720 28.64 51.06 -7.45
N LYS A 721 27.88 52.08 -7.89
CA LYS A 721 28.30 53.10 -8.84
C LYS A 721 29.58 53.84 -8.40
#